data_AF-A0A930T9E2-F1
#
_entry.id   AF-A0A930T9E2-F1
#
_cell.length_a   1.000
_cell.length_b   1.000
_cell.length_c   1.000
_cell.angle_alpha   90.00
_cell.angle_beta   90.00
_cell.angle_gamma   90.00
#
_symmetry.space_group_name_H-M   'P 1'
#
loop_
_entity.id
_entity.type
_entity.pdbx_description
1 polymer ?
#
loop_
_entity_poly.entity_id
_entity_poly.type
_entity_poly.pdbx_seq_one_letter_code
_entity_poly.pdbx_strand_id
1 'polypeptide(L)'
;MQSSVKLTSDRTHDILRSEYQPLDAIFSPKSIAVIGASEREDSVGRTLLWNLISNPFGGTVFPVNPKRNSILGIKAYPNIAAVPESVDLAVIATPAATVSNVISECVNAGVKGAIVLSAGFKEIGSSGVELEQKILEQVNQSQMRLIGPNCLGVMNPHTGLNATFAGSMALPGKVGFISQSGALCTAILDWSFHENVGFSSFISIGSMLDVGWGDLIYYLGDDPLTESIVIYMESIGDARSFLSAAREVALTKPIILIKAGRTEAAAKAAASHTGALAGSDAVLDAALRRCGVLRVNRISELFDMAEVLAKQPRPKGKRLTIITNAGGPGVLATDALVSDGGELAKLSIETHDALKKLLPANGNQDNPIDLLGDASPTRYAQALEITAKDPNTDGLLVILTPQAMTNPTQTANLLGSYAKIGKPVLASWMGDKNVKLGAEILNQASIPTFPYPDTAARIFNYMWRYSYNLRGLYETPVLANQQIEVCERIIVETIIQKARQSRRSLLTEVESKQVLAAYGIPTVETRLATTLEDAIQQADEIGYPVVLKVYSHTITHKTDVGGVHLNLCCGDAVREAYNAVKASVTEKVGASHFAGVTIQPMVDLKNSYELILGSSIDSQFGPVLLFGMGGQLVEVFEDRALGLPPLNTTLARRMMEQTRIYKALRGVRGRKAVDLEALEQLLVRFSQLVVEQPWIKEIDINPLLAKSDVAKGKQNSFVALDARILLHDLDTKEQLPKPAIRPYPAQYISAWKMRNGQEVIIRPIRPEDEPLMIKFHQTLSEESVYFRYFHLIRLSQRIAHERLTRLCFIDYDREMALVADYYNPETRKHEILAVGRLSKLHGKKEAEFAILVSDSYQCQGLGTKLLKQLLQVGKDENLTRINAEILADNQGMQRVCQKLGFRITRTSDNSVMKAEMEF
;
A
#
# COMPACT_ATOMS: atom_id res chain seq x y z
N MET A 1 6.68 30.05 -34.26
CA MET A 1 7.42 28.78 -34.30
C MET A 1 8.02 28.54 -32.92
N GLN A 2 7.24 27.93 -32.02
CA GLN A 2 7.71 27.49 -30.70
C GLN A 2 8.07 26.01 -30.84
N SER A 3 9.35 25.68 -30.65
CA SER A 3 9.81 24.30 -30.57
C SER A 3 9.19 23.65 -29.34
N SER A 4 8.38 22.61 -29.56
CA SER A 4 7.90 21.71 -28.51
C SER A 4 9.12 21.14 -27.78
N VAL A 5 9.39 21.65 -26.59
CA VAL A 5 10.34 21.03 -25.67
C VAL A 5 9.73 19.68 -25.30
N LYS A 6 10.13 18.61 -26.00
CA LYS A 6 9.94 17.25 -25.49
C LYS A 6 10.70 17.20 -24.17
N LEU A 7 9.97 17.25 -23.06
CA LEU A 7 10.46 16.88 -21.75
C LEU A 7 10.84 15.39 -21.82
N THR A 8 12.07 15.10 -22.22
CA THR A 8 12.65 13.77 -22.06
C THR A 8 12.88 13.58 -20.57
N SER A 9 12.03 12.80 -19.92
CA SER A 9 12.31 12.26 -18.59
C SER A 9 13.63 11.50 -18.65
N ASP A 10 14.45 11.63 -17.61
CA ASP A 10 15.70 10.91 -17.47
C ASP A 10 15.41 9.39 -17.43
N ARG A 11 15.78 8.67 -18.51
CA ARG A 11 15.58 7.22 -18.66
C ARG A 11 16.20 6.38 -17.54
N THR A 12 17.14 6.92 -16.74
CA THR A 12 17.65 6.19 -15.55
C THR A 12 16.75 6.22 -14.33
N HIS A 13 15.79 7.13 -14.31
CA HIS A 13 14.76 7.27 -13.29
C HIS A 13 13.38 6.85 -13.83
N ASP A 14 13.29 6.48 -15.11
CA ASP A 14 12.06 6.07 -15.79
C ASP A 14 11.65 4.65 -15.39
N ILE A 15 11.21 4.54 -14.13
CA ILE A 15 10.36 3.44 -13.67
C ILE A 15 8.94 3.62 -14.26
N LEU A 16 8.56 4.87 -14.56
CA LEU A 16 7.22 5.35 -14.88
C LEU A 16 7.01 5.57 -16.39
N ARG A 17 7.52 4.60 -17.18
CA ARG A 17 7.64 4.55 -18.65
C ARG A 17 6.87 5.63 -19.44
N SER A 18 7.63 6.49 -20.11
CA SER A 18 7.11 7.59 -20.95
C SER A 18 6.65 7.22 -22.39
N GLU A 19 6.51 5.93 -22.74
CA GLU A 19 6.09 5.49 -24.09
C GLU A 19 4.82 4.59 -24.07
N TYR A 20 3.88 4.90 -24.98
CA TYR A 20 2.54 4.31 -25.22
C TYR A 20 1.79 3.81 -23.97
N GLN A 21 0.84 4.61 -23.48
CA GLN A 21 -0.03 4.21 -22.37
C GLN A 21 -1.33 3.59 -22.91
N PRO A 22 -1.77 2.42 -22.41
CA PRO A 22 -3.03 1.81 -22.84
C PRO A 22 -4.26 2.73 -22.71
N LEU A 23 -4.22 3.69 -21.78
CA LEU A 23 -5.31 4.63 -21.53
C LEU A 23 -5.21 5.94 -22.34
N ASP A 24 -4.20 6.11 -23.20
CA ASP A 24 -4.09 7.28 -24.08
C ASP A 24 -5.31 7.43 -24.99
N ALA A 25 -5.92 6.30 -25.39
CA ALA A 25 -7.17 6.28 -26.15
C ALA A 25 -8.34 6.94 -25.40
N ILE A 26 -8.26 7.10 -24.08
CA ILE A 26 -9.30 7.72 -23.26
C ILE A 26 -8.92 9.16 -22.89
N PHE A 27 -7.66 9.42 -22.52
CA PHE A 27 -7.23 10.72 -21.98
C PHE A 27 -6.59 11.67 -23.00
N SER A 28 -6.15 11.13 -24.14
CA SER A 28 -5.57 11.88 -25.27
C SER A 28 -6.11 11.41 -26.65
N PRO A 29 -7.44 11.22 -26.82
CA PRO A 29 -8.02 10.74 -28.08
C PRO A 29 -7.91 11.80 -29.19
N LYS A 30 -7.77 11.36 -30.44
CA LYS A 30 -7.87 12.22 -31.63
C LYS A 30 -9.24 12.18 -32.27
N SER A 31 -10.00 11.11 -32.04
CA SER A 31 -11.35 10.93 -32.58
C SER A 31 -12.27 10.32 -31.51
N ILE A 32 -13.45 10.93 -31.31
CA ILE A 32 -14.43 10.52 -30.30
C ILE A 32 -15.78 10.27 -30.95
N ALA A 33 -16.39 9.11 -30.71
CA ALA A 33 -17.79 8.86 -31.05
C ALA A 33 -18.69 9.04 -29.82
N VAL A 34 -19.75 9.85 -29.95
CA VAL A 34 -20.77 10.04 -28.89
C VAL A 34 -21.98 9.18 -29.23
N ILE A 35 -22.08 8.00 -28.62
CA ILE A 35 -23.13 7.02 -28.87
C ILE A 35 -24.31 7.28 -27.93
N GLY A 36 -25.45 7.63 -28.51
CA GLY A 36 -26.59 8.19 -27.76
C GLY A 36 -26.68 9.71 -27.82
N ALA A 37 -25.91 10.35 -28.71
CA ALA A 37 -26.04 11.78 -29.01
C ALA A 37 -27.49 12.13 -29.36
N SER A 38 -27.95 13.30 -28.93
CA SER A 38 -29.36 13.72 -29.03
C SER A 38 -29.46 15.24 -29.05
N GLU A 39 -30.57 15.78 -29.55
CA GLU A 39 -30.89 17.21 -29.49
C GLU A 39 -31.79 17.57 -28.29
N ARG A 40 -32.34 16.58 -27.57
CA ARG A 40 -33.17 16.82 -26.39
C ARG A 40 -32.35 17.57 -25.32
N GLU A 41 -32.82 18.75 -24.92
CA GLU A 41 -32.09 19.68 -24.05
C GLU A 41 -31.58 19.01 -22.77
N ASP A 42 -32.42 18.24 -22.09
CA ASP A 42 -32.05 17.57 -20.83
C ASP A 42 -31.47 16.16 -21.01
N SER A 43 -30.96 15.81 -22.20
CA SER A 43 -30.33 14.50 -22.41
C SER A 43 -28.83 14.54 -22.18
N VAL A 44 -28.33 13.54 -21.44
CA VAL A 44 -26.89 13.30 -21.22
C VAL A 44 -26.11 13.31 -22.55
N GLY A 45 -26.65 12.64 -23.58
CA GLY A 45 -26.05 12.61 -24.93
C GLY A 45 -25.90 13.98 -25.59
N ARG A 46 -26.82 14.93 -25.35
CA ARG A 46 -26.68 16.31 -25.82
C ARG A 46 -25.58 17.03 -25.06
N THR A 47 -25.59 16.95 -23.73
CA THR A 47 -24.60 17.62 -22.87
C THR A 47 -23.17 17.17 -23.18
N LEU A 48 -22.95 15.88 -23.40
CA LEU A 48 -21.65 15.34 -23.81
C LEU A 48 -21.16 15.93 -25.12
N LEU A 49 -22.03 15.90 -26.15
CA LEU A 49 -21.68 16.44 -27.45
C LEU A 49 -21.38 17.93 -27.34
N TRP A 50 -22.19 18.68 -26.60
CA TRP A 50 -21.97 20.10 -26.33
C TRP A 50 -20.64 20.36 -25.62
N ASN A 51 -20.33 19.63 -24.56
CA ASN A 51 -19.10 19.77 -23.80
C ASN A 51 -17.85 19.52 -24.65
N LEU A 52 -17.88 18.52 -25.53
CA LEU A 52 -16.78 18.19 -26.42
C LEU A 52 -16.58 19.21 -27.55
N ILE A 53 -17.64 19.90 -28.01
CA ILE A 53 -17.54 20.89 -29.08
C ILE A 53 -17.28 22.31 -28.55
N SER A 54 -17.79 22.64 -27.36
CA SER A 54 -17.59 23.95 -26.73
C SER A 54 -16.23 24.07 -26.05
N ASN A 55 -15.55 22.95 -25.76
CA ASN A 55 -14.19 22.92 -25.25
C ASN A 55 -13.29 22.22 -26.30
N PRO A 56 -12.61 22.97 -27.19
CA PRO A 56 -11.81 22.38 -28.25
C PRO A 56 -10.64 21.58 -27.66
N PHE A 57 -10.62 20.27 -27.89
CA PHE A 57 -9.54 19.38 -27.43
C PHE A 57 -8.54 18.98 -28.52
N GLY A 58 -8.71 19.54 -29.73
CA GLY A 58 -7.86 19.27 -30.89
C GLY A 58 -8.17 17.98 -31.67
N GLY A 59 -9.26 17.28 -31.35
CA GLY A 59 -9.73 16.09 -32.06
C GLY A 59 -11.10 16.24 -32.73
N THR A 60 -11.53 15.18 -33.42
CA THR A 60 -12.80 15.11 -34.16
C THR A 60 -13.89 14.43 -33.34
N VAL A 61 -15.12 14.95 -33.39
CA VAL A 61 -16.28 14.38 -32.67
C VAL A 61 -17.33 13.88 -33.65
N PHE A 62 -17.75 12.63 -33.49
CA PHE A 62 -18.74 11.93 -34.32
C PHE A 62 -20.00 11.61 -33.52
N PRO A 63 -21.11 12.32 -33.71
CA PRO A 63 -22.40 11.94 -33.12
C PRO A 63 -22.90 10.62 -33.73
N VAL A 64 -23.31 9.67 -32.89
CA VAL A 64 -23.90 8.40 -33.34
C VAL A 64 -25.34 8.28 -32.83
N ASN A 65 -26.29 8.24 -33.77
CA ASN A 65 -27.71 8.12 -33.52
C ASN A 65 -28.43 7.43 -34.71
N PRO A 66 -29.19 6.35 -34.49
CA PRO A 66 -29.83 5.58 -35.56
C PRO A 66 -30.98 6.30 -36.28
N LYS A 67 -31.52 7.38 -35.70
CA LYS A 67 -32.74 8.05 -36.18
C LYS A 67 -32.50 9.42 -36.83
N ARG A 68 -31.32 10.01 -36.66
CA ARG A 68 -31.03 11.38 -37.06
C ARG A 68 -29.75 11.43 -37.88
N ASN A 69 -29.77 12.16 -39.00
CA ASN A 69 -28.61 12.37 -39.86
C ASN A 69 -27.76 13.59 -39.45
N SER A 70 -28.25 14.41 -38.52
CA SER A 70 -27.55 15.56 -37.95
C SER A 70 -28.02 15.80 -36.50
N ILE A 71 -27.11 16.22 -35.64
CA ILE A 71 -27.36 16.58 -34.23
C ILE A 71 -26.55 17.83 -33.93
N LEU A 72 -27.20 18.90 -33.44
CA LEU A 72 -26.54 20.19 -33.16
C LEU A 72 -25.81 20.76 -34.40
N GLY A 73 -26.32 20.48 -35.60
CA GLY A 73 -25.70 20.90 -36.86
C GLY A 73 -24.51 20.05 -37.31
N ILE A 74 -24.13 19.01 -36.56
CA ILE A 74 -23.03 18.10 -36.88
C ILE A 74 -23.59 16.83 -37.50
N LYS A 75 -22.99 16.36 -38.61
CA LYS A 75 -23.39 15.11 -39.29
C LYS A 75 -23.33 13.94 -38.30
N ALA A 76 -24.46 13.24 -38.17
CA ALA A 76 -24.60 12.08 -37.31
C ALA A 76 -24.59 10.78 -38.12
N TYR A 77 -24.14 9.70 -37.49
CA TYR A 77 -24.00 8.38 -38.10
C TYR A 77 -24.94 7.37 -37.42
N PRO A 78 -25.49 6.40 -38.16
CA PRO A 78 -26.47 5.47 -37.57
C PRO A 78 -25.85 4.47 -36.58
N ASN A 79 -24.57 4.13 -36.75
CA ASN A 79 -23.80 3.22 -35.90
C ASN A 79 -22.29 3.54 -36.05
N ILE A 80 -21.46 2.90 -35.23
CA ILE A 80 -20.01 3.14 -35.20
C ILE A 80 -19.31 2.73 -36.51
N ALA A 81 -19.78 1.67 -37.17
CA ALA A 81 -19.20 1.16 -38.42
C ALA A 81 -19.40 2.11 -39.61
N ALA A 82 -20.38 3.03 -39.54
CA ALA A 82 -20.63 4.03 -40.57
C ALA A 82 -19.74 5.28 -40.44
N VAL A 83 -18.97 5.41 -39.36
CA VAL A 83 -18.02 6.52 -39.16
C VAL A 83 -16.83 6.35 -40.13
N PRO A 84 -16.45 7.39 -40.89
CA PRO A 84 -15.47 7.26 -41.98
C PRO A 84 -14.01 7.17 -41.50
N GLU A 85 -13.75 7.45 -40.23
CA GLU A 85 -12.42 7.48 -39.63
C GLU A 85 -12.34 6.49 -38.45
N SER A 86 -11.13 6.02 -38.15
CA SER A 86 -10.88 5.21 -36.96
C SER A 86 -11.21 6.01 -35.70
N VAL A 87 -12.05 5.45 -34.83
CA VAL A 87 -12.45 6.08 -33.56
C VAL A 87 -11.54 5.59 -32.44
N ASP A 88 -10.87 6.52 -31.74
CA ASP A 88 -10.05 6.20 -30.58
C ASP A 88 -10.93 5.89 -29.36
N LEU A 89 -11.93 6.75 -29.11
CA LEU A 89 -12.79 6.72 -27.92
C LEU A 89 -14.28 6.67 -28.26
N ALA A 90 -15.02 5.72 -27.70
CA ALA A 90 -16.48 5.72 -27.69
C ALA A 90 -17.03 6.17 -26.33
N VAL A 91 -17.84 7.22 -26.30
CA VAL A 91 -18.56 7.68 -25.10
C VAL A 91 -20.04 7.29 -25.23
N ILE A 92 -20.49 6.41 -24.33
CA ILE A 92 -21.76 5.68 -24.45
C ILE A 92 -22.75 6.18 -23.41
N ALA A 93 -23.86 6.74 -23.90
CA ALA A 93 -24.97 7.28 -23.11
C ALA A 93 -26.33 6.68 -23.55
N THR A 94 -26.35 5.37 -23.86
CA THR A 94 -27.55 4.61 -24.24
C THR A 94 -28.07 3.76 -23.07
N PRO A 95 -29.35 3.35 -23.02
CA PRO A 95 -29.87 2.48 -21.96
C PRO A 95 -29.00 1.23 -21.72
N ALA A 96 -28.83 0.80 -20.46
CA ALA A 96 -27.93 -0.30 -20.09
C ALA A 96 -28.11 -1.56 -20.95
N ALA A 97 -29.36 -1.96 -21.20
CA ALA A 97 -29.68 -3.15 -22.00
C ALA A 97 -29.08 -3.16 -23.42
N THR A 98 -28.76 -1.99 -24.00
CA THR A 98 -28.15 -1.91 -25.34
C THR A 98 -26.62 -1.85 -25.30
N VAL A 99 -26.02 -1.62 -24.14
CA VAL A 99 -24.58 -1.32 -24.03
C VAL A 99 -23.71 -2.50 -24.46
N SER A 100 -24.05 -3.75 -24.11
CA SER A 100 -23.26 -4.91 -24.54
C SER A 100 -23.19 -5.05 -26.07
N ASN A 101 -24.27 -4.75 -26.79
CA ASN A 101 -24.26 -4.76 -28.25
C ASN A 101 -23.39 -3.61 -28.80
N VAL A 102 -23.53 -2.41 -28.23
CA VAL A 102 -22.71 -1.24 -28.61
C VAL A 102 -21.22 -1.52 -28.40
N ILE A 103 -20.84 -2.12 -27.27
CA ILE A 103 -19.44 -2.51 -27.01
C ILE A 103 -18.96 -3.51 -28.05
N SER A 104 -19.77 -4.51 -28.39
CA SER A 104 -19.42 -5.46 -29.46
C SER A 104 -19.19 -4.76 -30.81
N GLU A 105 -20.04 -3.81 -31.19
CA GLU A 105 -19.85 -3.01 -32.40
C GLU A 105 -18.56 -2.19 -32.36
N CYS A 106 -18.25 -1.55 -31.22
CA CYS A 106 -17.03 -0.78 -31.03
C CYS A 106 -15.77 -1.67 -31.10
N VAL A 107 -15.80 -2.87 -30.51
CA VAL A 107 -14.70 -3.83 -30.59
C VAL A 107 -14.47 -4.26 -32.05
N ASN A 108 -15.54 -4.58 -32.79
CA ASN A 108 -15.46 -4.95 -34.21
C ASN A 108 -14.92 -3.80 -35.08
N ALA A 109 -15.23 -2.55 -34.72
CA ALA A 109 -14.71 -1.35 -35.38
C ALA A 109 -13.27 -0.98 -34.96
N GLY A 110 -12.66 -1.72 -34.03
CA GLY A 110 -11.29 -1.50 -33.58
C GLY A 110 -11.11 -0.31 -32.63
N VAL A 111 -12.18 0.12 -31.96
CA VAL A 111 -12.14 1.19 -30.95
C VAL A 111 -11.30 0.75 -29.75
N LYS A 112 -10.41 1.63 -29.27
CA LYS A 112 -9.43 1.30 -28.22
C LYS A 112 -9.86 1.74 -26.82
N GLY A 113 -10.70 2.77 -26.71
CA GLY A 113 -11.21 3.27 -25.44
C GLY A 113 -12.73 3.35 -25.43
N ALA A 114 -13.35 3.04 -24.29
CA ALA A 114 -14.77 3.25 -24.06
C ALA A 114 -15.03 3.92 -22.70
N ILE A 115 -16.01 4.82 -22.65
CA ILE A 115 -16.57 5.37 -21.41
C ILE A 115 -18.07 5.05 -21.42
N VAL A 116 -18.53 4.25 -20.47
CA VAL A 116 -19.95 3.94 -20.30
C VAL A 116 -20.50 4.77 -19.15
N LEU A 117 -21.36 5.73 -19.47
CA LEU A 117 -21.95 6.63 -18.46
C LEU A 117 -23.21 6.05 -17.84
N SER A 118 -23.89 5.19 -18.60
CA SER A 118 -25.20 4.66 -18.22
C SER A 118 -25.15 3.88 -16.91
N ALA A 119 -26.16 4.10 -16.06
CA ALA A 119 -26.52 3.24 -14.95
C ALA A 119 -27.46 2.11 -15.40
N GLY A 120 -27.78 1.19 -14.51
CA GLY A 120 -28.58 -0.02 -14.72
C GLY A 120 -27.76 -1.31 -14.75
N PHE A 121 -26.64 -1.37 -14.03
CA PHE A 121 -25.69 -2.50 -14.00
C PHE A 121 -25.65 -3.16 -12.61
N LYS A 122 -24.49 -3.56 -12.08
CA LYS A 122 -24.43 -4.36 -10.83
C LYS A 122 -25.19 -3.75 -9.64
N GLU A 123 -25.36 -2.43 -9.62
CA GLU A 123 -26.13 -1.70 -8.61
C GLU A 123 -27.63 -2.07 -8.58
N ILE A 124 -28.17 -2.67 -9.64
CA ILE A 124 -29.55 -3.19 -9.69
C ILE A 124 -29.66 -4.70 -9.37
N GLY A 125 -28.55 -5.35 -9.00
CA GLY A 125 -28.52 -6.75 -8.61
C GLY A 125 -28.11 -7.73 -9.73
N SER A 126 -28.58 -8.98 -9.65
CA SER A 126 -28.07 -10.10 -10.47
C SER A 126 -28.16 -9.87 -11.98
N SER A 127 -29.27 -9.34 -12.48
CA SER A 127 -29.43 -9.05 -13.91
C SER A 127 -28.41 -8.03 -14.44
N GLY A 128 -28.01 -7.08 -13.61
CA GLY A 128 -26.97 -6.10 -13.93
C GLY A 128 -25.57 -6.70 -13.88
N VAL A 129 -25.30 -7.61 -12.93
CA VAL A 129 -24.04 -8.36 -12.86
C VAL A 129 -23.83 -9.22 -14.11
N GLU A 130 -24.87 -9.90 -14.60
CA GLU A 130 -24.81 -10.68 -15.84
C GLU A 130 -24.48 -9.81 -17.06
N LEU A 131 -25.02 -8.59 -17.10
CA LEU A 131 -24.76 -7.64 -18.18
C LEU A 131 -23.31 -7.12 -18.14
N GLU A 132 -22.80 -6.78 -16.96
CA GLU A 132 -21.40 -6.42 -16.76
C GLU A 132 -20.46 -7.55 -17.17
N GLN A 133 -20.77 -8.80 -16.81
CA GLN A 133 -19.97 -9.95 -17.17
C GLN A 133 -19.85 -10.13 -18.69
N LYS A 134 -20.97 -9.99 -19.43
CA LYS A 134 -20.96 -10.04 -20.91
C LYS A 134 -20.08 -8.95 -21.52
N ILE A 135 -20.14 -7.74 -20.99
CA ILE A 135 -19.29 -6.62 -21.44
C ILE A 135 -17.81 -6.93 -21.16
N LEU A 136 -17.50 -7.41 -19.96
CA LEU A 136 -16.13 -7.72 -19.56
C LEU A 136 -15.52 -8.84 -20.40
N GLU A 137 -16.30 -9.88 -20.76
CA GLU A 137 -15.87 -10.94 -21.67
C GLU A 137 -15.48 -10.39 -23.06
N GLN A 138 -16.26 -9.45 -23.59
CA GLN A 138 -15.97 -8.79 -24.88
C GLN A 138 -14.71 -7.92 -24.80
N VAL A 139 -14.58 -7.13 -23.73
CA VAL A 139 -13.43 -6.25 -23.50
C VAL A 139 -12.14 -7.09 -23.36
N ASN A 140 -12.15 -8.15 -22.56
CA ASN A 140 -11.00 -9.04 -22.32
C ASN A 140 -10.49 -9.78 -23.58
N GLN A 141 -11.35 -9.96 -24.59
CA GLN A 141 -10.98 -10.56 -25.87
C GLN A 141 -10.42 -9.55 -26.88
N SER A 142 -10.32 -8.28 -26.49
CA SER A 142 -9.92 -7.17 -27.36
C SER A 142 -8.75 -6.38 -26.76
N GLN A 143 -8.34 -5.31 -27.45
CA GLN A 143 -7.40 -4.31 -26.92
C GLN A 143 -8.12 -3.09 -26.32
N MET A 144 -9.44 -3.11 -26.25
CA MET A 144 -10.24 -2.03 -25.72
C MET A 144 -10.06 -1.93 -24.21
N ARG A 145 -10.01 -0.70 -23.67
CA ARG A 145 -10.13 -0.43 -22.23
C ARG A 145 -11.40 0.37 -21.94
N LEU A 146 -12.04 0.11 -20.80
CA LEU A 146 -13.35 0.67 -20.44
C LEU A 146 -13.34 1.36 -19.06
N ILE A 147 -13.77 2.62 -19.03
CA ILE A 147 -14.14 3.35 -17.81
C ILE A 147 -15.66 3.31 -17.60
N GLY A 148 -16.08 3.10 -16.35
CA GLY A 148 -17.48 2.91 -15.97
C GLY A 148 -17.83 1.43 -15.73
N PRO A 149 -19.09 1.00 -15.90
CA PRO A 149 -20.26 1.83 -16.21
C PRO A 149 -20.65 2.77 -15.06
N ASN A 150 -21.81 3.44 -15.17
CA ASN A 150 -22.39 4.28 -14.12
C ASN A 150 -21.40 5.35 -13.60
N CYS A 151 -20.84 6.14 -14.50
CA CYS A 151 -19.88 7.17 -14.17
C CYS A 151 -20.26 8.53 -14.77
N LEU A 152 -19.62 9.60 -14.29
CA LEU A 152 -19.77 10.95 -14.86
C LEU A 152 -18.96 11.12 -16.16
N GLY A 153 -17.91 10.32 -16.36
CA GLY A 153 -16.94 10.44 -17.45
C GLY A 153 -15.58 10.98 -17.00
N VAL A 154 -14.80 11.51 -17.95
CA VAL A 154 -13.46 12.05 -17.70
C VAL A 154 -13.24 13.44 -18.29
N MET A 155 -12.39 14.23 -17.64
CA MET A 155 -11.84 15.48 -18.18
C MET A 155 -10.31 15.45 -18.18
N ASN A 156 -9.72 16.04 -19.21
CA ASN A 156 -8.32 16.46 -19.23
C ASN A 156 -8.28 17.99 -19.43
N PRO A 157 -8.15 18.76 -18.33
CA PRO A 157 -8.16 20.23 -18.36
C PRO A 157 -7.09 20.87 -19.25
N HIS A 158 -5.92 20.24 -19.37
CA HIS A 158 -4.81 20.80 -20.15
C HIS A 158 -5.04 20.70 -21.66
N THR A 159 -5.75 19.66 -22.11
CA THR A 159 -6.02 19.47 -23.53
C THR A 159 -7.33 20.11 -23.98
N GLY A 160 -8.28 20.36 -23.08
CA GLY A 160 -9.63 20.78 -23.45
C GLY A 160 -10.66 19.64 -23.47
N LEU A 161 -10.23 18.39 -23.24
CA LEU A 161 -11.12 17.24 -23.29
C LEU A 161 -12.11 17.26 -22.13
N ASN A 162 -13.41 17.33 -22.44
CA ASN A 162 -14.49 17.18 -21.49
C ASN A 162 -15.49 16.12 -21.98
N ALA A 163 -15.20 14.85 -21.69
CA ALA A 163 -16.06 13.70 -21.99
C ALA A 163 -16.99 13.38 -20.82
N THR A 164 -17.63 14.42 -20.26
CA THR A 164 -18.57 14.29 -19.13
C THR A 164 -19.89 15.00 -19.42
N PHE A 165 -20.90 14.72 -18.59
CA PHE A 165 -22.13 15.52 -18.55
C PHE A 165 -22.17 16.54 -17.40
N ALA A 166 -21.01 16.94 -16.86
CA ALA A 166 -20.92 18.04 -15.91
C ALA A 166 -21.21 19.39 -16.60
N GLY A 167 -21.69 20.38 -15.84
CA GLY A 167 -22.05 21.69 -16.38
C GLY A 167 -20.87 22.60 -16.76
N SER A 168 -19.67 22.29 -16.27
CA SER A 168 -18.47 23.12 -16.43
C SER A 168 -17.22 22.28 -16.67
N MET A 169 -16.17 22.90 -17.20
CA MET A 169 -14.85 22.29 -17.34
C MET A 169 -13.97 22.60 -16.12
N ALA A 170 -13.25 21.62 -15.61
CA ALA A 170 -12.31 21.80 -14.51
C ALA A 170 -11.13 22.71 -14.89
N LEU A 171 -10.60 23.47 -13.93
CA LEU A 171 -9.43 24.32 -14.15
C LEU A 171 -8.17 23.47 -14.38
N PRO A 172 -7.23 23.90 -15.24
CA PRO A 172 -5.95 23.21 -15.41
C PRO A 172 -5.08 23.35 -14.16
N GLY A 173 -4.47 22.24 -13.73
CA GLY A 173 -3.56 22.21 -12.59
C GLY A 173 -2.80 20.89 -12.49
N LYS A 174 -2.44 20.49 -11.28
CA LYS A 174 -1.47 19.42 -11.03
C LYS A 174 -2.01 18.25 -10.21
N VAL A 175 -3.29 18.29 -9.88
CA VAL A 175 -3.98 17.24 -9.10
C VAL A 175 -4.68 16.27 -10.03
N GLY A 176 -4.29 15.00 -9.99
CA GLY A 176 -5.05 13.93 -10.63
C GLY A 176 -6.15 13.45 -9.69
N PHE A 177 -7.41 13.76 -9.99
CA PHE A 177 -8.55 13.41 -9.14
C PHE A 177 -9.31 12.20 -9.69
N ILE A 178 -9.51 11.19 -8.84
CA ILE A 178 -10.25 9.97 -9.16
C ILE A 178 -11.37 9.77 -8.14
N SER A 179 -12.59 9.49 -8.60
CA SER A 179 -13.74 9.22 -7.74
C SER A 179 -14.62 8.09 -8.28
N GLN A 180 -15.05 7.20 -7.39
CA GLN A 180 -16.14 6.26 -7.67
C GLN A 180 -17.52 6.93 -7.67
N SER A 181 -17.68 8.06 -6.98
CA SER A 181 -18.96 8.77 -6.92
C SER A 181 -19.04 9.88 -7.96
N GLY A 182 -19.95 9.74 -8.93
CA GLY A 182 -20.23 10.76 -9.95
C GLY A 182 -20.91 12.02 -9.40
N ALA A 183 -21.80 11.87 -8.42
CA ALA A 183 -22.45 13.02 -7.77
C ALA A 183 -21.46 13.84 -6.93
N LEU A 184 -20.51 13.17 -6.28
CA LEU A 184 -19.45 13.86 -5.54
C LEU A 184 -18.49 14.60 -6.48
N CYS A 185 -18.20 14.03 -7.65
CA CYS A 185 -17.44 14.73 -8.69
C CYS A 185 -18.05 16.09 -9.02
N THR A 186 -19.37 16.18 -9.25
CA THR A 186 -19.99 17.47 -9.59
C THR A 186 -19.90 18.49 -8.45
N ALA A 187 -20.05 18.05 -7.20
CA ALA A 187 -19.92 18.94 -6.04
C ALA A 187 -18.47 19.42 -5.83
N ILE A 188 -17.49 18.52 -6.00
CA ILE A 188 -16.06 18.85 -5.91
C ILE A 188 -15.66 19.79 -7.04
N LEU A 189 -16.18 19.58 -8.25
CA LEU A 189 -15.90 20.45 -9.38
C LEU A 189 -16.40 21.88 -9.10
N ASP A 190 -17.64 22.03 -8.63
CA ASP A 190 -18.19 23.35 -8.27
C ASP A 190 -17.38 24.03 -7.16
N TRP A 191 -17.09 23.30 -6.09
CA TRP A 191 -16.24 23.76 -4.99
C TRP A 191 -14.83 24.16 -5.45
N SER A 192 -14.25 23.43 -6.41
CA SER A 192 -12.88 23.71 -6.88
C SER A 192 -12.73 25.09 -7.53
N PHE A 193 -13.80 25.65 -8.10
CA PHE A 193 -13.78 27.01 -8.65
C PHE A 193 -13.68 28.06 -7.56
N HIS A 194 -14.34 27.84 -6.41
CA HIS A 194 -14.25 28.74 -5.26
C HIS A 194 -12.85 28.72 -4.63
N GLU A 195 -12.27 27.52 -4.47
CA GLU A 195 -10.94 27.35 -3.87
C GLU A 195 -9.78 27.46 -4.87
N ASN A 196 -10.08 27.73 -6.15
CA ASN A 196 -9.10 27.84 -7.24
C ASN A 196 -8.18 26.60 -7.36
N VAL A 197 -8.75 25.41 -7.21
CA VAL A 197 -8.05 24.13 -7.34
C VAL A 197 -8.09 23.67 -8.79
N GLY A 198 -6.92 23.44 -9.39
CA GLY A 198 -6.78 22.93 -10.75
C GLY A 198 -6.37 21.46 -10.81
N PHE A 199 -6.81 20.76 -11.85
CA PHE A 199 -6.61 19.33 -12.05
C PHE A 199 -5.76 19.04 -13.30
N SER A 200 -4.93 18.00 -13.22
CA SER A 200 -4.27 17.42 -14.39
C SER A 200 -5.21 16.45 -15.12
N SER A 201 -6.05 15.75 -14.36
CA SER A 201 -7.10 14.86 -14.85
C SER A 201 -8.22 14.78 -13.82
N PHE A 202 -9.46 14.72 -14.29
CA PHE A 202 -10.65 14.63 -13.44
C PHE A 202 -11.49 13.43 -13.87
N ILE A 203 -11.52 12.38 -13.03
CA ILE A 203 -11.90 11.03 -13.47
C ILE A 203 -13.02 10.50 -12.57
N SER A 204 -14.18 10.23 -13.17
CA SER A 204 -15.22 9.41 -12.54
C SER A 204 -15.14 8.00 -13.07
N ILE A 205 -14.81 7.05 -12.21
CA ILE A 205 -14.60 5.64 -12.59
C ILE A 205 -15.88 4.79 -12.48
N GLY A 206 -16.87 5.28 -11.72
CA GLY A 206 -18.16 4.62 -11.51
C GLY A 206 -18.02 3.21 -10.94
N SER A 207 -18.71 2.26 -11.57
CA SER A 207 -18.70 0.85 -11.18
C SER A 207 -17.32 0.17 -11.29
N MET A 208 -16.36 0.75 -12.04
CA MET A 208 -15.00 0.21 -12.15
C MET A 208 -14.99 -1.25 -12.66
N LEU A 209 -15.60 -1.48 -13.84
CA LEU A 209 -15.75 -2.83 -14.42
C LEU A 209 -14.44 -3.38 -15.02
N ASP A 210 -13.68 -2.55 -15.74
CA ASP A 210 -12.38 -2.93 -16.33
C ASP A 210 -11.25 -2.05 -15.77
N VAL A 211 -11.18 -0.78 -16.19
CA VAL A 211 -10.13 0.13 -15.71
C VAL A 211 -10.31 0.35 -14.22
N GLY A 212 -9.30 -0.02 -13.44
CA GLY A 212 -9.31 0.03 -11.98
C GLY A 212 -8.40 1.10 -11.38
N TRP A 213 -8.30 1.11 -10.05
CA TRP A 213 -7.39 2.02 -9.34
C TRP A 213 -5.94 1.85 -9.77
N GLY A 214 -5.48 0.60 -9.93
CA GLY A 214 -4.12 0.32 -10.34
C GLY A 214 -3.78 0.98 -11.68
N ASP A 215 -4.60 0.75 -12.70
CA ASP A 215 -4.43 1.35 -14.04
C ASP A 215 -4.33 2.88 -13.98
N LEU A 216 -5.23 3.53 -13.24
CA LEU A 216 -5.26 4.99 -13.15
C LEU A 216 -4.10 5.57 -12.33
N ILE A 217 -3.70 4.90 -11.26
CA ILE A 217 -2.54 5.31 -10.46
C ILE A 217 -1.28 5.24 -11.32
N TYR A 218 -1.11 4.21 -12.14
CA TYR A 218 0.01 4.13 -13.09
C TYR A 218 -0.04 5.23 -14.13
N TYR A 219 -1.19 5.40 -14.78
CA TYR A 219 -1.34 6.43 -15.80
C TYR A 219 -1.00 7.84 -15.26
N LEU A 220 -1.52 8.19 -14.08
CA LEU A 220 -1.21 9.46 -13.41
C LEU A 220 0.20 9.50 -12.79
N GLY A 221 0.75 8.34 -12.44
CA GLY A 221 2.13 8.15 -12.02
C GLY A 221 3.11 8.52 -13.13
N ASP A 222 2.79 8.14 -14.36
CA ASP A 222 3.60 8.35 -15.55
C ASP A 222 3.39 9.76 -16.15
N ASP A 223 2.24 10.40 -15.89
CA ASP A 223 1.92 11.75 -16.38
C ASP A 223 2.79 12.86 -15.72
N PRO A 224 3.67 13.56 -16.45
CA PRO A 224 4.52 14.61 -15.88
C PRO A 224 3.75 15.85 -15.39
N LEU A 225 2.49 16.04 -15.81
CA LEU A 225 1.66 17.16 -15.35
C LEU A 225 1.00 16.89 -13.99
N THR A 226 0.91 15.63 -13.60
CA THR A 226 0.36 15.24 -12.30
C THR A 226 1.46 15.25 -11.23
N GLU A 227 1.28 16.06 -10.18
CA GLU A 227 2.17 16.09 -9.01
C GLU A 227 1.57 15.39 -7.78
N SER A 228 0.25 15.23 -7.72
CA SER A 228 -0.43 14.51 -6.64
C SER A 228 -1.67 13.78 -7.15
N ILE A 229 -2.00 12.65 -6.54
CA ILE A 229 -3.18 11.85 -6.87
C ILE A 229 -4.14 11.87 -5.69
N VAL A 230 -5.39 12.27 -5.93
CA VAL A 230 -6.44 12.37 -4.91
C VAL A 230 -7.55 11.38 -5.26
N ILE A 231 -7.92 10.53 -4.30
CA ILE A 231 -8.83 9.41 -4.50
C ILE A 231 -10.03 9.50 -3.53
N TYR A 232 -11.24 9.46 -4.08
CA TYR A 232 -12.46 9.13 -3.34
C TYR A 232 -12.85 7.67 -3.60
N MET A 233 -12.70 6.82 -2.59
CA MET A 233 -12.89 5.38 -2.66
C MET A 233 -14.12 4.93 -1.86
N GLU A 234 -14.99 4.15 -2.49
CA GLU A 234 -16.08 3.42 -1.83
C GLU A 234 -15.73 1.92 -1.70
N SER A 235 -15.12 1.34 -2.74
CA SER A 235 -14.68 -0.05 -2.83
C SER A 235 -13.30 -0.17 -3.48
N ILE A 236 -12.54 -1.22 -3.11
CA ILE A 236 -11.16 -1.44 -3.58
C ILE A 236 -11.08 -2.19 -4.92
N GLY A 237 -12.04 -3.07 -5.23
CA GLY A 237 -11.93 -3.96 -6.38
C GLY A 237 -10.71 -4.88 -6.28
N ASP A 238 -9.81 -4.83 -7.26
CA ASP A 238 -8.54 -5.56 -7.23
C ASP A 238 -7.55 -4.91 -6.25
N ALA A 239 -7.55 -5.41 -5.01
CA ALA A 239 -6.68 -4.95 -3.94
C ALA A 239 -5.18 -5.15 -4.25
N ARG A 240 -4.81 -6.22 -4.97
CA ARG A 240 -3.40 -6.47 -5.33
C ARG A 240 -2.93 -5.41 -6.32
N SER A 241 -3.69 -5.20 -7.40
CA SER A 241 -3.37 -4.19 -8.41
C SER A 241 -3.27 -2.79 -7.80
N PHE A 242 -4.19 -2.43 -6.89
CA PHE A 242 -4.12 -1.16 -6.15
C PHE A 242 -2.84 -1.05 -5.31
N LEU A 243 -2.53 -2.05 -4.47
CA LEU A 243 -1.37 -1.97 -3.57
C LEU A 243 -0.05 -1.91 -4.34
N SER A 244 0.07 -2.67 -5.43
CA SER A 244 1.19 -2.63 -6.35
C SER A 244 1.38 -1.22 -6.93
N ALA A 245 0.32 -0.65 -7.51
CA ALA A 245 0.36 0.69 -8.10
C ALA A 245 0.69 1.78 -7.09
N ALA A 246 -0.02 1.75 -5.97
CA ALA A 246 0.12 2.75 -4.93
C ALA A 246 1.52 2.74 -4.34
N ARG A 247 2.09 1.56 -4.06
CA ARG A 247 3.44 1.44 -3.51
C ARG A 247 4.50 1.99 -4.46
N GLU A 248 4.36 1.76 -5.76
CA GLU A 248 5.31 2.23 -6.75
C GLU A 248 5.25 3.76 -6.91
N VAL A 249 4.04 4.30 -7.06
CA VAL A 249 3.83 5.72 -7.35
C VAL A 249 3.96 6.60 -6.10
N ALA A 250 3.58 6.13 -4.90
CA ALA A 250 3.67 6.90 -3.65
C ALA A 250 5.11 7.34 -3.31
N LEU A 251 6.12 6.69 -3.90
CA LEU A 251 7.52 7.06 -3.73
C LEU A 251 7.88 8.37 -4.43
N THR A 252 7.18 8.71 -5.51
CA THR A 252 7.46 9.90 -6.34
C THR A 252 6.36 10.94 -6.21
N LYS A 253 5.09 10.51 -6.18
CA LYS A 253 3.92 11.38 -6.13
C LYS A 253 3.02 10.99 -4.96
N PRO A 254 2.61 11.92 -4.10
CA PRO A 254 1.69 11.62 -3.03
C PRO A 254 0.33 11.14 -3.56
N ILE A 255 -0.15 10.07 -2.93
CA ILE A 255 -1.49 9.54 -3.13
C ILE A 255 -2.28 9.78 -1.84
N ILE A 256 -3.35 10.55 -1.94
CA ILE A 256 -4.18 10.98 -0.82
C ILE A 256 -5.57 10.40 -1.04
N LEU A 257 -6.10 9.70 -0.04
CA LEU A 257 -7.32 8.93 -0.16
C LEU A 257 -8.31 9.26 0.94
N ILE A 258 -9.57 9.43 0.57
CA ILE A 258 -10.71 9.36 1.49
C ILE A 258 -11.49 8.08 1.21
N LYS A 259 -11.81 7.35 2.28
CA LYS A 259 -12.60 6.13 2.22
C LYS A 259 -13.99 6.38 2.80
N ALA A 260 -15.03 6.21 1.98
CA ALA A 260 -16.41 6.15 2.44
C ALA A 260 -16.74 4.79 3.07
N GLY A 261 -17.80 4.68 3.90
CA GLY A 261 -18.24 3.39 4.45
C GLY A 261 -17.36 2.82 5.55
N ARG A 262 -16.88 3.66 6.47
CA ARG A 262 -15.90 3.29 7.53
C ARG A 262 -16.50 2.53 8.70
N THR A 263 -17.73 2.89 9.05
CA THR A 263 -18.49 2.23 10.11
C THR A 263 -19.32 1.11 9.50
N GLU A 264 -19.72 0.12 10.29
CA GLU A 264 -20.57 -0.98 9.80
C GLU A 264 -21.86 -0.46 9.14
N ALA A 265 -22.49 0.56 9.73
CA ALA A 265 -23.68 1.20 9.17
C ALA A 265 -23.40 1.87 7.81
N ALA A 266 -22.31 2.64 7.70
CA ALA A 266 -21.95 3.29 6.44
C ALA A 266 -21.47 2.29 5.38
N ALA A 267 -20.81 1.20 5.80
CA ALA A 267 -20.38 0.10 4.94
C ALA A 267 -21.59 -0.61 4.33
N LYS A 268 -22.63 -0.90 5.12
CA LYS A 268 -23.92 -1.46 4.64
C LYS A 268 -24.61 -0.53 3.63
N ALA A 269 -24.60 0.78 3.89
CA ALA A 269 -25.17 1.77 2.97
C ALA A 269 -24.38 1.82 1.64
N ALA A 270 -23.04 1.85 1.70
CA ALA A 270 -22.19 1.84 0.50
C ALA A 270 -22.34 0.52 -0.29
N ALA A 271 -22.44 -0.63 0.38
CA ALA A 271 -22.64 -1.92 -0.27
C ALA A 271 -23.97 -1.99 -1.01
N SER A 272 -25.04 -1.44 -0.42
CA SER A 272 -26.37 -1.37 -1.05
C SER A 272 -26.38 -0.46 -2.28
N HIS A 273 -25.55 0.58 -2.29
CA HIS A 273 -25.42 1.53 -3.40
C HIS A 273 -24.51 1.02 -4.53
N THR A 274 -23.44 0.29 -4.21
CA THR A 274 -22.42 -0.15 -5.17
C THR A 274 -22.60 -1.59 -5.66
N GLY A 275 -23.41 -2.40 -4.94
CA GLY A 275 -23.49 -3.84 -5.15
C GLY A 275 -22.21 -4.61 -4.76
N ALA A 276 -21.23 -3.97 -4.11
CA ALA A 276 -19.94 -4.57 -3.75
C ALA A 276 -19.87 -4.97 -2.27
N LEU A 277 -19.14 -6.05 -1.98
CA LEU A 277 -18.85 -6.47 -0.60
C LEU A 277 -17.95 -5.45 0.10
N ALA A 278 -18.32 -5.08 1.33
CA ALA A 278 -17.51 -4.22 2.19
C ALA A 278 -16.48 -5.07 2.98
N GLY A 279 -15.19 -4.84 2.74
CA GLY A 279 -14.10 -5.39 3.54
C GLY A 279 -13.91 -4.63 4.86
N SER A 280 -12.98 -5.10 5.70
CA SER A 280 -12.69 -4.45 6.98
C SER A 280 -11.96 -3.11 6.80
N ASP A 281 -12.51 -2.04 7.36
CA ASP A 281 -11.89 -0.70 7.32
C ASP A 281 -10.51 -0.68 8.00
N ALA A 282 -10.34 -1.46 9.07
CA ALA A 282 -9.07 -1.58 9.78
C ALA A 282 -8.00 -2.32 8.95
N VAL A 283 -8.41 -3.29 8.13
CA VAL A 283 -7.50 -4.00 7.20
C VAL A 283 -7.09 -3.06 6.08
N LEU A 284 -8.03 -2.31 5.50
CA LEU A 284 -7.72 -1.29 4.51
C LEU A 284 -6.75 -0.24 5.08
N ASP A 285 -6.95 0.22 6.31
CA ASP A 285 -6.03 1.17 6.96
C ASP A 285 -4.60 0.60 7.12
N ALA A 286 -4.48 -0.68 7.48
CA ALA A 286 -3.18 -1.37 7.48
C ALA A 286 -2.58 -1.47 6.06
N ALA A 287 -3.41 -1.72 5.05
CA ALA A 287 -3.00 -1.82 3.66
C ALA A 287 -2.49 -0.48 3.09
N LEU A 288 -3.21 0.63 3.35
CA LEU A 288 -2.82 1.99 2.92
C LEU A 288 -1.48 2.41 3.52
N ARG A 289 -1.28 2.14 4.83
CA ARG A 289 0.01 2.38 5.50
C ARG A 289 1.13 1.54 4.88
N ARG A 290 0.83 0.32 4.46
CA ARG A 290 1.78 -0.61 3.84
C ARG A 290 2.20 -0.19 2.42
N CYS A 291 1.39 0.56 1.69
CA CYS A 291 1.73 1.06 0.35
C CYS A 291 2.04 2.57 0.30
N GLY A 292 2.10 3.24 1.45
CA GLY A 292 2.44 4.66 1.53
C GLY A 292 1.32 5.62 1.13
N VAL A 293 0.07 5.16 1.00
CA VAL A 293 -1.07 6.03 0.72
C VAL A 293 -1.47 6.78 1.98
N LEU A 294 -1.65 8.10 1.85
CA LEU A 294 -2.13 8.93 2.94
C LEU A 294 -3.66 8.90 3.01
N ARG A 295 -4.19 8.36 4.09
CA ARG A 295 -5.63 8.42 4.37
C ARG A 295 -6.00 9.72 5.08
N VAL A 296 -7.02 10.40 4.59
CA VAL A 296 -7.67 11.55 5.24
C VAL A 296 -9.14 11.26 5.53
N ASN A 297 -9.78 12.12 6.33
CA ASN A 297 -11.12 11.87 6.86
C ASN A 297 -12.18 12.84 6.33
N ARG A 298 -11.76 13.96 5.73
CA ARG A 298 -12.65 15.01 5.19
C ARG A 298 -12.23 15.37 3.77
N ILE A 299 -13.20 15.87 2.99
CA ILE A 299 -12.93 16.27 1.60
C ILE A 299 -11.97 17.46 1.55
N SER A 300 -12.13 18.46 2.42
CA SER A 300 -11.20 19.59 2.51
C SER A 300 -9.76 19.12 2.74
N GLU A 301 -9.57 18.13 3.61
CA GLU A 301 -8.26 17.57 3.94
C GLU A 301 -7.56 16.91 2.73
N LEU A 302 -8.30 16.45 1.71
CA LEU A 302 -7.70 15.90 0.48
C LEU A 302 -6.87 16.98 -0.23
N PHE A 303 -7.48 18.15 -0.40
CA PHE A 303 -6.91 19.25 -1.15
C PHE A 303 -5.91 20.05 -0.32
N ASP A 304 -6.19 20.23 0.98
CA ASP A 304 -5.23 20.80 1.94
C ASP A 304 -3.91 20.00 1.89
N MET A 305 -3.98 18.66 1.88
CA MET A 305 -2.80 17.81 1.80
C MET A 305 -2.10 17.89 0.44
N ALA A 306 -2.85 17.95 -0.66
CA ALA A 306 -2.27 18.11 -2.00
C ALA A 306 -1.50 19.44 -2.11
N GLU A 307 -2.08 20.52 -1.60
CA GLU A 307 -1.47 21.85 -1.58
C GLU A 307 -0.21 21.89 -0.71
N VAL A 308 -0.28 21.38 0.51
CA VAL A 308 0.85 21.44 1.44
C VAL A 308 2.02 20.59 0.97
N LEU A 309 1.78 19.40 0.41
CA LEU A 309 2.84 18.55 -0.13
C LEU A 309 3.49 19.13 -1.39
N ALA A 310 2.79 19.98 -2.13
CA ALA A 310 3.34 20.71 -3.28
C ALA A 310 4.17 21.94 -2.86
N LYS A 311 3.81 22.61 -1.76
CA LYS A 311 4.40 23.90 -1.34
C LYS A 311 5.50 23.77 -0.28
N GLN A 312 5.45 22.75 0.58
CA GLN A 312 6.28 22.66 1.79
C GLN A 312 7.07 21.34 1.86
N PRO A 313 8.30 21.36 2.45
CA PRO A 313 9.03 20.12 2.70
C PRO A 313 8.31 19.27 3.75
N ARG A 314 8.49 17.96 3.64
CA ARG A 314 7.96 16.99 4.61
C ARG A 314 8.65 17.13 5.98
N PRO A 315 7.92 17.10 7.10
CA PRO A 315 8.52 17.21 8.43
C PRO A 315 9.37 15.99 8.74
N LYS A 316 10.48 16.21 9.46
CA LYS A 316 11.41 15.14 9.80
C LYS A 316 10.94 14.27 10.98
N GLY A 317 10.04 14.80 11.79
CA GLY A 317 9.51 14.22 13.01
C GLY A 317 8.12 14.78 13.30
N LYS A 318 7.59 14.44 14.47
CA LYS A 318 6.23 14.81 14.91
C LYS A 318 6.18 16.07 15.77
N ARG A 319 7.29 16.80 15.91
CA ARG A 319 7.42 17.93 16.83
C ARG A 319 7.07 19.25 16.14
N LEU A 320 5.96 19.87 16.51
CA LEU A 320 5.50 21.16 15.99
C LEU A 320 5.84 22.29 16.97
N THR A 321 6.39 23.39 16.46
CA THR A 321 6.52 24.65 17.21
C THR A 321 5.41 25.60 16.80
N ILE A 322 4.62 26.06 17.77
CA ILE A 322 3.47 26.93 17.54
C ILE A 322 3.83 28.34 18.00
N ILE A 323 3.62 29.34 17.14
CA ILE A 323 3.81 30.76 17.41
C ILE A 323 2.46 31.44 17.24
N THR A 324 1.98 32.15 18.26
CA THR A 324 0.64 32.78 18.24
C THR A 324 0.66 34.16 18.89
N ASN A 325 -0.25 35.06 18.50
CA ASN A 325 -0.52 36.30 19.26
C ASN A 325 -1.72 36.19 20.21
N ALA A 326 -2.31 34.99 20.32
CA ALA A 326 -3.47 34.73 21.15
C ALA A 326 -3.40 33.30 21.72
N GLY A 327 -3.50 33.19 23.05
CA GLY A 327 -3.44 31.91 23.76
C GLY A 327 -4.54 30.90 23.34
N GLY A 328 -5.80 31.33 23.21
CA GLY A 328 -6.92 30.44 22.87
C GLY A 328 -6.71 29.61 21.58
N PRO A 329 -6.42 30.26 20.44
CA PRO A 329 -6.02 29.56 19.21
C PRO A 329 -4.81 28.62 19.36
N GLY A 330 -3.83 28.98 20.19
CA GLY A 330 -2.67 28.13 20.48
C GLY A 330 -3.04 26.85 21.26
N VAL A 331 -4.01 26.93 22.17
CA VAL A 331 -4.56 25.77 22.90
C VAL A 331 -5.31 24.85 21.94
N LEU A 332 -6.17 25.38 21.06
CA LEU A 332 -6.91 24.56 20.07
C LEU A 332 -5.96 23.81 19.12
N ALA A 333 -4.89 24.47 18.67
CA ALA A 333 -3.86 23.83 17.86
C ALA A 333 -3.14 22.71 18.63
N THR A 334 -2.87 22.92 19.91
CA THR A 334 -2.20 21.95 20.79
C THR A 334 -3.07 20.71 21.00
N ASP A 335 -4.36 20.90 21.30
CA ASP A 335 -5.31 19.79 21.49
C ASP A 335 -5.41 18.94 20.22
N ALA A 336 -5.54 19.57 19.05
CA ALA A 336 -5.57 18.88 17.76
C ALA A 336 -4.26 18.16 17.45
N LEU A 337 -3.11 18.79 17.71
CA LEU A 337 -1.79 18.20 17.50
C LEU A 337 -1.60 16.93 18.33
N VAL A 338 -1.84 17.00 19.64
CA VAL A 338 -1.55 15.91 20.58
C VAL A 338 -2.56 14.77 20.44
N SER A 339 -3.85 15.07 20.25
CA SER A 339 -4.89 14.06 20.08
C SER A 339 -4.66 13.18 18.85
N ASP A 340 -4.08 13.74 17.80
CA ASP A 340 -3.72 13.04 16.58
C ASP A 340 -2.25 12.53 16.57
N GLY A 341 -1.62 12.44 17.74
CA GLY A 341 -0.33 11.76 17.93
C GLY A 341 0.92 12.58 17.60
N GLY A 342 0.76 13.86 17.31
CA GLY A 342 1.84 14.84 17.26
C GLY A 342 2.34 15.23 18.65
N GLU A 343 3.44 15.98 18.70
CA GLU A 343 4.02 16.48 19.96
C GLU A 343 4.41 17.96 19.82
N LEU A 344 4.29 18.74 20.89
CA LEU A 344 4.92 20.05 20.94
C LEU A 344 6.43 19.88 21.00
N ALA A 345 7.17 20.65 20.20
CA ALA A 345 8.62 20.71 20.28
C ALA A 345 9.06 21.20 21.67
N LYS A 346 10.01 20.48 22.29
CA LYS A 346 10.72 20.92 23.48
C LYS A 346 11.89 21.80 23.05
N LEU A 347 11.70 23.11 23.13
CA LEU A 347 12.68 24.09 22.65
C LEU A 347 14.02 23.92 23.39
N SER A 348 15.11 24.12 22.65
CA SER A 348 16.47 24.18 23.22
C SER A 348 16.60 25.38 24.18
N ILE A 349 17.55 25.29 25.11
CA ILE A 349 17.82 26.35 26.09
C ILE A 349 18.20 27.64 25.36
N GLU A 350 18.99 27.52 24.29
CA GLU A 350 19.43 28.64 23.46
C GLU A 350 18.25 29.36 22.77
N THR A 351 17.30 28.58 22.25
CA THR A 351 16.08 29.12 21.61
C THR A 351 15.18 29.79 22.64
N HIS A 352 14.99 29.15 23.79
CA HIS A 352 14.20 29.70 24.89
C HIS A 352 14.77 31.04 25.40
N ASP A 353 16.10 31.14 25.58
CA ASP A 353 16.76 32.37 26.01
C ASP A 353 16.69 33.50 24.96
N ALA A 354 16.77 33.16 23.68
CA ALA A 354 16.59 34.12 22.60
C ALA A 354 15.15 34.67 22.54
N LEU A 355 14.15 33.80 22.72
CA LEU A 355 12.73 34.20 22.81
C LEU A 355 12.47 35.07 24.04
N LYS A 356 13.04 34.73 25.20
CA LYS A 356 12.91 35.53 26.42
C LYS A 356 13.41 36.97 26.27
N LYS A 357 14.44 37.20 25.44
CA LYS A 357 14.94 38.54 25.12
C LYS A 357 14.04 39.30 24.15
N LEU A 358 13.30 38.59 23.29
CA LEU A 358 12.39 39.15 22.31
C LEU A 358 11.02 39.50 22.92
N LEU A 359 10.51 38.66 23.81
CA LEU A 359 9.15 38.76 24.32
C LEU A 359 9.02 39.77 25.47
N PRO A 360 7.89 40.50 25.56
CA PRO A 360 7.54 41.27 26.74
C PRO A 360 7.40 40.38 27.99
N ALA A 361 7.45 40.97 29.19
CA ALA A 361 7.41 40.23 30.46
C ALA A 361 6.20 39.30 30.64
N ASN A 362 5.07 39.59 29.97
CA ASN A 362 3.84 38.80 30.05
C ASN A 362 3.70 37.79 28.89
N GLY A 363 4.62 37.77 27.93
CA GLY A 363 4.63 36.79 26.85
C GLY A 363 5.01 35.40 27.35
N ASN A 364 4.65 34.37 26.60
CA ASN A 364 5.05 32.99 26.89
C ASN A 364 6.12 32.54 25.91
N GLN A 365 7.32 32.25 26.38
CA GLN A 365 8.41 31.72 25.56
C GLN A 365 8.39 30.20 25.42
N ASP A 366 7.62 29.49 26.25
CA ASP A 366 7.41 28.05 26.09
C ASP A 366 6.49 27.77 24.90
N ASN A 367 6.51 26.55 24.37
CA ASN A 367 5.66 26.16 23.25
C ASN A 367 4.25 25.74 23.76
N PRO A 368 3.14 26.35 23.32
CA PRO A 368 3.01 27.40 22.29
C PRO A 368 3.53 28.78 22.70
N ILE A 369 4.32 29.40 21.82
CA ILE A 369 4.94 30.71 22.04
C ILE A 369 3.88 31.79 21.85
N ASP A 370 3.59 32.55 22.91
CA ASP A 370 2.62 33.63 22.90
C ASP A 370 3.31 34.99 22.78
N LEU A 371 3.15 35.61 21.61
CA LEU A 371 3.68 36.92 21.24
C LEU A 371 2.85 38.08 21.81
N LEU A 372 1.74 37.80 22.49
CA LEU A 372 0.73 38.75 22.94
C LEU A 372 -0.04 39.44 21.81
N GLY A 373 -1.19 40.00 22.15
CA GLY A 373 -2.12 40.57 21.18
C GLY A 373 -1.64 41.81 20.44
N ASP A 374 -0.66 42.53 21.00
CA ASP A 374 -0.01 43.70 20.40
C ASP A 374 1.16 43.34 19.47
N ALA A 375 1.36 42.05 19.15
CA ALA A 375 2.50 41.58 18.37
C ALA A 375 2.65 42.32 17.03
N SER A 376 3.80 43.00 16.87
CA SER A 376 4.16 43.65 15.62
C SER A 376 4.56 42.63 14.54
N PRO A 377 4.48 43.00 13.24
CA PRO A 377 5.02 42.18 12.16
C PRO A 377 6.47 41.75 12.36
N THR A 378 7.30 42.63 12.92
CA THR A 378 8.71 42.34 13.23
C THR A 378 8.88 41.32 14.35
N ARG A 379 8.04 41.37 15.40
CA ARG A 379 8.05 40.39 16.50
C ARG A 379 7.74 38.98 15.97
N TYR A 380 6.76 38.86 15.07
CA TYR A 380 6.46 37.60 14.38
C TYR A 380 7.65 37.08 13.57
N ALA A 381 8.26 37.93 12.73
CA ALA A 381 9.38 37.52 11.89
C ALA A 381 10.60 37.07 12.72
N GLN A 382 10.92 37.79 13.80
CA GLN A 382 12.02 37.43 14.70
C GLN A 382 11.75 36.14 15.47
N ALA A 383 10.53 35.93 15.96
CA ALA A 383 10.15 34.68 16.61
C ALA A 383 10.24 33.48 15.66
N LEU A 384 9.77 33.63 14.41
CA LEU A 384 9.89 32.60 13.38
C LEU A 384 11.36 32.31 13.04
N GLU A 385 12.22 33.34 12.94
CA GLU A 385 13.64 33.16 12.66
C GLU A 385 14.36 32.38 13.79
N ILE A 386 14.07 32.71 15.04
CA ILE A 386 14.66 32.05 16.22
C ILE A 386 14.26 30.57 16.24
N THR A 387 12.95 30.29 16.12
CA THR A 387 12.41 28.93 16.19
C THR A 387 12.74 28.08 14.95
N ALA A 388 12.91 28.69 13.78
CA ALA A 388 13.37 28.00 12.57
C ALA A 388 14.73 27.32 12.78
N LYS A 389 15.61 27.93 13.60
CA LYS A 389 16.96 27.43 13.91
C LYS A 389 16.99 26.37 15.01
N ASP A 390 15.89 26.16 15.74
CA ASP A 390 15.83 25.20 16.86
C ASP A 390 15.96 23.74 16.37
N PRO A 391 16.91 22.94 16.88
CA PRO A 391 17.12 21.56 16.43
C PRO A 391 16.00 20.59 16.84
N ASN A 392 15.15 20.97 17.79
CA ASN A 392 14.06 20.15 18.30
C ASN A 392 12.72 20.40 17.59
N THR A 393 12.70 21.32 16.63
CA THR A 393 11.53 21.69 15.84
C THR A 393 11.54 20.98 14.48
N ASP A 394 10.51 20.16 14.21
CA ASP A 394 10.35 19.45 12.93
C ASP A 394 9.42 20.18 11.94
N GLY A 395 8.64 21.15 12.42
CA GLY A 395 7.83 22.08 11.63
C GLY A 395 7.31 23.24 12.48
N LEU A 396 6.78 24.28 11.83
CA LEU A 396 6.32 25.50 12.48
C LEU A 396 4.89 25.83 12.06
N LEU A 397 4.08 26.27 13.03
CA LEU A 397 2.74 26.81 12.80
C LEU A 397 2.68 28.24 13.34
N VAL A 398 2.44 29.20 12.46
CA VAL A 398 2.24 30.61 12.83
C VAL A 398 0.75 30.93 12.83
N ILE A 399 0.22 31.36 13.96
CA ILE A 399 -1.19 31.71 14.17
C ILE A 399 -1.30 33.22 14.33
N LEU A 400 -2.23 33.81 13.60
CA LEU A 400 -2.57 35.22 13.70
C LEU A 400 -4.08 35.39 13.85
N THR A 401 -4.46 36.12 14.89
CA THR A 401 -5.81 36.67 15.05
C THR A 401 -5.77 38.20 14.89
N PRO A 402 -6.70 38.79 14.12
CA PRO A 402 -6.73 40.24 13.94
C PRO A 402 -7.21 40.93 15.22
N GLN A 403 -6.39 41.87 15.70
CA GLN A 403 -6.70 42.84 16.76
C GLN A 403 -6.52 44.26 16.21
N ALA A 404 -6.98 45.27 16.96
CA ALA A 404 -6.91 46.67 16.52
C ALA A 404 -5.48 47.13 16.17
N MET A 405 -4.46 46.59 16.83
CA MET A 405 -3.04 46.97 16.66
C MET A 405 -2.25 46.04 15.74
N THR A 406 -2.81 44.90 15.34
CA THR A 406 -2.11 43.93 14.48
C THR A 406 -2.22 44.32 13.00
N ASN A 407 -1.20 44.03 12.22
CA ASN A 407 -1.21 44.22 10.76
C ASN A 407 -1.03 42.87 10.04
N PRO A 408 -2.11 42.13 9.76
CA PRO A 408 -2.05 40.80 9.15
C PRO A 408 -1.30 40.76 7.81
N THR A 409 -1.48 41.80 6.99
CA THR A 409 -0.86 41.93 5.66
C THR A 409 0.64 42.17 5.76
N GLN A 410 1.07 43.09 6.63
CA GLN A 410 2.50 43.35 6.80
C GLN A 410 3.22 42.18 7.46
N THR A 411 2.57 41.49 8.41
CA THR A 411 3.11 40.24 8.98
C THR A 411 3.31 39.21 7.87
N ALA A 412 2.31 38.95 7.04
CA ALA A 412 2.40 38.02 5.92
C ALA A 412 3.58 38.33 4.96
N ASN A 413 3.77 39.60 4.60
CA ASN A 413 4.89 40.03 3.75
C ASN A 413 6.26 39.68 4.35
N LEU A 414 6.44 39.89 5.67
CA LEU A 414 7.70 39.55 6.33
C LEU A 414 7.91 38.05 6.49
N LEU A 415 6.83 37.27 6.67
CA LEU A 415 6.94 35.82 6.81
C LEU A 415 7.20 35.11 5.48
N GLY A 416 6.83 35.70 4.34
CA GLY A 416 7.02 35.11 3.01
C GLY A 416 8.46 34.68 2.71
N SER A 417 9.47 35.36 3.28
CA SER A 417 10.88 34.99 3.12
C SER A 417 11.27 33.66 3.80
N TYR A 418 10.42 33.14 4.68
CA TYR A 418 10.67 31.90 5.44
C TYR A 418 10.01 30.67 4.81
N ALA A 419 9.42 30.78 3.61
CA ALA A 419 8.77 29.66 2.95
C ALA A 419 9.70 28.45 2.67
N LYS A 420 11.02 28.69 2.56
CA LYS A 420 12.02 27.68 2.17
C LYS A 420 13.17 27.58 3.17
N ILE A 421 12.85 27.31 4.45
CA ILE A 421 13.84 27.14 5.53
C ILE A 421 14.24 25.67 5.79
N GLY A 422 13.82 24.73 4.93
CA GLY A 422 14.11 23.30 5.07
C GLY A 422 13.25 22.56 6.10
N LYS A 423 12.33 23.25 6.77
CA LYS A 423 11.27 22.72 7.63
C LYS A 423 9.91 23.26 7.14
N PRO A 424 8.81 22.51 7.27
CA PRO A 424 7.50 23.02 6.89
C PRO A 424 7.10 24.20 7.78
N VAL A 425 6.62 25.26 7.13
CA VAL A 425 5.99 26.42 7.76
C VAL A 425 4.54 26.48 7.31
N LEU A 426 3.63 26.38 8.27
CA LEU A 426 2.19 26.50 8.07
C LEU A 426 1.68 27.78 8.74
N ALA A 427 0.62 28.35 8.20
CA ALA A 427 0.02 29.57 8.71
C ALA A 427 -1.47 29.36 9.03
N SER A 428 -1.95 29.99 10.10
CA SER A 428 -3.38 30.10 10.41
C SER A 428 -3.75 31.57 10.56
N TRP A 429 -4.35 32.15 9.51
CA TRP A 429 -4.82 33.54 9.50
C TRP A 429 -6.31 33.52 9.84
N MET A 430 -6.61 33.57 11.14
CA MET A 430 -7.95 33.32 11.66
C MET A 430 -8.80 34.58 11.58
N GLY A 431 -9.80 34.57 10.72
CA GLY A 431 -10.69 35.68 10.42
C GLY A 431 -11.16 35.63 8.97
N ASP A 432 -11.74 36.72 8.48
CA ASP A 432 -12.18 36.83 7.08
C ASP A 432 -11.58 38.11 6.46
N LYS A 433 -12.39 39.17 6.30
CA LYS A 433 -12.02 40.42 5.61
C LYS A 433 -10.64 40.99 5.95
N ASN A 434 -10.26 41.04 7.23
CA ASN A 434 -9.01 41.69 7.68
C ASN A 434 -7.75 40.86 7.43
N VAL A 435 -7.89 39.54 7.24
CA VAL A 435 -6.76 38.61 7.11
C VAL A 435 -6.59 38.10 5.69
N LYS A 436 -7.62 38.22 4.84
CA LYS A 436 -7.67 37.70 3.46
C LYS A 436 -6.44 38.07 2.63
N LEU A 437 -6.07 39.35 2.55
CA LEU A 437 -4.90 39.78 1.77
C LEU A 437 -3.59 39.18 2.32
N GLY A 438 -3.47 39.07 3.64
CA GLY A 438 -2.31 38.42 4.26
C GLY A 438 -2.23 36.92 3.92
N ALA A 439 -3.36 36.21 3.93
CA ALA A 439 -3.43 34.81 3.54
C ALA A 439 -3.07 34.60 2.06
N GLU A 440 -3.54 35.47 1.16
CA GLU A 440 -3.18 35.45 -0.27
C GLU A 440 -1.68 35.63 -0.48
N ILE A 441 -1.06 36.59 0.21
CA ILE A 441 0.39 36.84 0.15
C ILE A 441 1.19 35.61 0.59
N LEU A 442 0.81 34.99 1.72
CA LEU A 442 1.47 33.78 2.22
C LEU A 442 1.33 32.62 1.22
N ASN A 443 0.13 32.39 0.71
CA ASN A 443 -0.13 31.33 -0.26
C ASN A 443 0.68 31.51 -1.56
N GLN A 444 0.82 32.74 -2.05
CA GLN A 444 1.69 33.07 -3.20
C GLN A 444 3.17 32.88 -2.87
N ALA A 445 3.59 33.18 -1.65
CA ALA A 445 4.94 32.89 -1.15
C ALA A 445 5.19 31.39 -0.89
N SER A 446 4.22 30.51 -1.19
CA SER A 446 4.27 29.06 -0.92
C SER A 446 4.20 28.69 0.56
N ILE A 447 3.61 29.52 1.43
CA ILE A 447 3.25 29.19 2.82
C ILE A 447 1.75 28.87 2.86
N PRO A 448 1.35 27.60 3.02
CA PRO A 448 -0.05 27.19 3.10
C PRO A 448 -0.74 27.86 4.28
N THR A 449 -1.89 28.47 4.04
CA THR A 449 -2.63 29.24 5.04
C THR A 449 -4.02 28.67 5.28
N PHE A 450 -4.35 28.44 6.55
CA PHE A 450 -5.61 27.86 6.99
C PHE A 450 -6.45 28.88 7.75
N PRO A 451 -7.80 28.78 7.68
CA PRO A 451 -8.68 29.64 8.47
C PRO A 451 -8.70 29.27 9.96
N TYR A 452 -8.39 28.01 10.30
CA TYR A 452 -8.46 27.50 11.66
C TYR A 452 -7.15 26.80 12.07
N PRO A 453 -6.65 27.07 13.29
CA PRO A 453 -5.34 26.59 13.72
C PRO A 453 -5.32 25.09 14.03
N ASP A 454 -6.44 24.53 14.48
CA ASP A 454 -6.61 23.08 14.66
C ASP A 454 -6.57 22.33 13.32
N THR A 455 -7.03 22.95 12.22
CA THR A 455 -6.89 22.39 10.87
C THR A 455 -5.43 22.34 10.46
N ALA A 456 -4.68 23.42 10.64
CA ALA A 456 -3.25 23.44 10.33
C ALA A 456 -2.46 22.40 11.14
N ALA A 457 -2.78 22.22 12.42
CA ALA A 457 -2.17 21.21 13.28
C ALA A 457 -2.49 19.77 12.81
N ARG A 458 -3.73 19.48 12.41
CA ARG A 458 -4.11 18.19 11.82
C ARG A 458 -3.36 17.91 10.52
N ILE A 459 -3.25 18.90 9.64
CA ILE A 459 -2.52 18.79 8.38
C ILE A 459 -1.03 18.49 8.63
N PHE A 460 -0.41 19.16 9.61
CA PHE A 460 0.95 18.81 10.03
C PHE A 460 1.08 17.33 10.46
N ASN A 461 0.14 16.82 11.25
CA ASN A 461 0.12 15.41 11.66
C ASN A 461 0.01 14.46 10.47
N TYR A 462 -0.83 14.77 9.49
CA TYR A 462 -0.91 13.99 8.24
C TYR A 462 0.41 14.03 7.46
N MET A 463 1.07 15.19 7.32
CA MET A 463 2.37 15.29 6.67
C MET A 463 3.43 14.42 7.36
N TRP A 464 3.46 14.45 8.70
CA TRP A 464 4.37 13.61 9.49
C TRP A 464 4.08 12.13 9.32
N ARG A 465 2.81 11.71 9.48
CA ARG A 465 2.40 10.30 9.30
C ARG A 465 2.72 9.79 7.91
N TYR A 466 2.49 10.61 6.88
CA TYR A 466 2.88 10.30 5.51
C TYR A 466 4.39 10.08 5.38
N SER A 467 5.20 10.98 5.96
CA SER A 467 6.66 10.87 5.97
C SER A 467 7.15 9.61 6.70
N TYR A 468 6.54 9.30 7.85
CA TYR A 468 6.84 8.10 8.63
C TYR A 468 6.48 6.80 7.89
N ASN A 469 5.32 6.77 7.22
CA ASN A 469 4.88 5.62 6.43
C ASN A 469 5.80 5.40 5.22
N LEU A 470 6.13 6.46 4.48
CA LEU A 470 7.07 6.37 3.36
C LEU A 470 8.44 5.87 3.80
N ARG A 471 8.99 6.37 4.92
CA ARG A 471 10.27 5.84 5.45
C ARG A 471 10.21 4.34 5.72
N GLY A 472 9.05 3.81 6.09
CA GLY A 472 8.86 2.36 6.27
C GLY A 472 8.97 1.55 5.01
N LEU A 473 8.72 2.16 3.85
CA LEU A 473 9.02 1.56 2.56
C LEU A 473 10.53 1.57 2.26
N TYR A 474 11.29 2.51 2.84
CA TYR A 474 12.72 2.68 2.59
C TYR A 474 13.64 1.96 3.59
N GLU A 475 13.12 1.48 4.71
CA GLU A 475 13.92 0.76 5.70
C GLU A 475 14.32 -0.63 5.18
N THR A 476 15.62 -0.80 4.98
CA THR A 476 16.24 -2.08 4.63
C THR A 476 16.05 -3.06 5.79
N PRO A 477 15.28 -4.15 5.61
CA PRO A 477 15.00 -5.05 6.70
C PRO A 477 16.24 -5.82 7.13
N VAL A 478 16.20 -6.43 8.30
CA VAL A 478 17.26 -7.33 8.76
C VAL A 478 16.88 -8.76 8.38
N LEU A 479 17.82 -9.50 7.79
CA LEU A 479 17.63 -10.92 7.50
C LEU A 479 17.21 -11.65 8.78
N ALA A 480 16.11 -12.41 8.72
CA ALA A 480 15.82 -13.39 9.73
C ALA A 480 16.97 -14.40 9.74
N ASN A 481 17.66 -14.53 10.87
CA ASN A 481 18.66 -15.57 11.06
C ASN A 481 17.92 -16.91 11.07
N GLN A 482 18.31 -17.79 10.13
CA GLN A 482 17.78 -19.13 9.85
C GLN A 482 16.73 -19.17 8.74
N GLN A 483 17.13 -19.74 7.59
CA GLN A 483 16.17 -20.33 6.66
C GLN A 483 15.51 -21.50 7.37
N ILE A 484 14.18 -21.52 7.42
CA ILE A 484 13.42 -22.71 7.80
C ILE A 484 13.88 -23.84 6.88
N GLU A 485 14.26 -24.98 7.45
CA GLU A 485 14.75 -26.09 6.65
C GLU A 485 13.59 -26.70 5.85
N VAL A 486 13.85 -27.14 4.62
CA VAL A 486 12.84 -27.79 3.75
C VAL A 486 12.10 -28.93 4.48
N CYS A 487 12.79 -29.60 5.41
CA CYS A 487 12.26 -30.68 6.24
C CYS A 487 11.10 -30.25 7.15
N GLU A 488 11.12 -29.04 7.70
CA GLU A 488 10.10 -28.55 8.66
C GLU A 488 8.78 -28.24 7.96
N ARG A 489 8.83 -27.78 6.71
CA ARG A 489 7.64 -27.54 5.87
C ARG A 489 6.87 -28.81 5.57
N ILE A 490 7.58 -29.91 5.26
CA ILE A 490 6.97 -31.21 4.93
C ILE A 490 6.18 -31.75 6.13
N ILE A 491 6.65 -31.50 7.36
CA ILE A 491 5.95 -31.91 8.59
C ILE A 491 4.58 -31.23 8.67
N VAL A 492 4.53 -29.91 8.46
CA VAL A 492 3.28 -29.14 8.53
C VAL A 492 2.31 -29.55 7.42
N GLU A 493 2.79 -29.70 6.19
CA GLU A 493 1.98 -30.19 5.07
C GLU A 493 1.38 -31.58 5.38
N THR A 494 2.17 -32.47 5.99
CA THR A 494 1.70 -33.80 6.41
C THR A 494 0.61 -33.73 7.48
N ILE A 495 0.77 -32.86 8.48
CA ILE A 495 -0.24 -32.66 9.54
C ILE A 495 -1.57 -32.17 8.93
N ILE A 496 -1.50 -31.15 8.07
CA ILE A 496 -2.68 -30.58 7.41
C ILE A 496 -3.36 -31.64 6.51
N GLN A 497 -2.58 -32.37 5.72
CA GLN A 497 -3.12 -33.44 4.85
C GLN A 497 -3.82 -34.53 5.65
N LYS A 498 -3.21 -35.01 6.75
CA LYS A 498 -3.83 -36.02 7.63
C LYS A 498 -5.15 -35.53 8.21
N ALA A 499 -5.19 -34.30 8.72
CA ALA A 499 -6.42 -33.73 9.27
C ALA A 499 -7.55 -33.68 8.24
N ARG A 500 -7.24 -33.23 7.01
CA ARG A 500 -8.21 -33.17 5.92
C ARG A 500 -8.65 -34.54 5.42
N GLN A 501 -7.75 -35.52 5.33
CA GLN A 501 -8.09 -36.91 5.01
C GLN A 501 -9.03 -37.52 6.05
N SER A 502 -8.88 -37.14 7.33
CA SER A 502 -9.83 -37.47 8.40
C SER A 502 -11.10 -36.60 8.40
N ARG A 503 -11.36 -35.81 7.35
CA ARG A 503 -12.50 -34.89 7.23
C ARG A 503 -12.61 -33.88 8.37
N ARG A 504 -11.48 -33.43 8.92
CA ARG A 504 -11.41 -32.37 9.95
C ARG A 504 -10.96 -31.06 9.32
N SER A 505 -11.62 -29.97 9.73
CA SER A 505 -11.14 -28.60 9.49
C SER A 505 -10.45 -28.00 10.71
N LEU A 506 -10.60 -28.58 11.91
CA LEU A 506 -9.92 -28.14 13.13
C LEU A 506 -8.70 -29.02 13.41
N LEU A 507 -7.54 -28.39 13.59
CA LEU A 507 -6.37 -29.08 14.16
C LEU A 507 -6.52 -29.17 15.67
N THR A 508 -6.07 -30.29 16.23
CA THR A 508 -6.00 -30.47 17.68
C THR A 508 -4.96 -29.55 18.29
N GLU A 509 -4.98 -29.38 19.62
CA GLU A 509 -3.98 -28.56 20.32
C GLU A 509 -2.54 -29.08 20.10
N VAL A 510 -2.37 -30.40 20.08
CA VAL A 510 -1.05 -31.03 19.83
C VAL A 510 -0.58 -30.75 18.42
N GLU A 511 -1.43 -30.97 17.41
CA GLU A 511 -1.13 -30.67 16.00
C GLU A 511 -0.83 -29.17 15.81
N SER A 512 -1.63 -28.29 16.42
CA SER A 512 -1.45 -26.84 16.33
C SER A 512 -0.10 -26.40 16.90
N LYS A 513 0.31 -26.93 18.05
CA LYS A 513 1.61 -26.63 18.66
C LYS A 513 2.79 -27.20 17.87
N GLN A 514 2.62 -28.38 17.26
CA GLN A 514 3.63 -28.93 16.33
C GLN A 514 3.83 -28.03 15.11
N VAL A 515 2.74 -27.49 14.54
CA VAL A 515 2.81 -26.53 13.44
C VAL A 515 3.56 -25.26 13.83
N LEU A 516 3.26 -24.69 15.01
CA LEU A 516 3.98 -23.52 15.54
C LEU A 516 5.48 -23.81 15.77
N ALA A 517 5.80 -24.95 16.39
CA ALA A 517 7.16 -25.35 16.68
C ALA A 517 8.00 -25.55 15.40
N ALA A 518 7.40 -26.09 14.33
CA ALA A 518 8.05 -26.25 13.02
C ALA A 518 8.43 -24.91 12.35
N TYR A 519 7.79 -23.81 12.75
CA TYR A 519 8.15 -22.46 12.31
C TYR A 519 8.98 -21.70 13.36
N GLY A 520 9.54 -22.40 14.35
CA GLY A 520 10.39 -21.83 15.39
C GLY A 520 9.64 -20.89 16.35
N ILE A 521 8.33 -21.08 16.52
CA ILE A 521 7.51 -20.40 17.53
C ILE A 521 7.44 -21.30 18.76
N PRO A 522 8.05 -20.93 19.90
CA PRO A 522 8.13 -21.83 21.05
C PRO A 522 6.75 -22.06 21.67
N THR A 523 6.45 -23.31 22.00
CA THR A 523 5.18 -23.72 22.61
C THR A 523 5.42 -24.40 23.95
N VAL A 524 4.47 -24.30 24.88
CA VAL A 524 4.54 -25.07 26.13
C VAL A 524 4.47 -26.58 25.84
N GLU A 525 5.27 -27.37 26.57
CA GLU A 525 5.22 -28.82 26.50
C GLU A 525 3.78 -29.31 26.68
N THR A 526 3.33 -30.17 25.77
CA THR A 526 1.94 -30.63 25.73
C THR A 526 1.90 -32.11 25.45
N ARG A 527 1.41 -32.87 26.44
CA ARG A 527 1.31 -34.33 26.35
C ARG A 527 -0.15 -34.75 26.25
N LEU A 528 -0.46 -35.62 25.29
CA LEU A 528 -1.79 -36.18 25.13
C LEU A 528 -1.99 -37.31 26.13
N ALA A 529 -3.13 -37.31 26.80
CA ALA A 529 -3.59 -38.42 27.62
C ALA A 529 -5.03 -38.82 27.24
N THR A 530 -5.20 -40.06 26.81
CA THR A 530 -6.53 -40.56 26.36
C THR A 530 -7.29 -41.31 27.46
N THR A 531 -6.60 -41.68 28.54
CA THR A 531 -7.17 -42.29 29.74
C THR A 531 -6.80 -41.50 30.98
N LEU A 532 -7.51 -41.77 32.08
CA LEU A 532 -7.24 -41.13 33.36
C LEU A 532 -5.87 -41.53 33.91
N GLU A 533 -5.52 -42.80 33.79
CA GLU A 533 -4.25 -43.37 34.26
C GLU A 533 -3.07 -42.75 33.51
N ASP A 534 -3.20 -42.59 32.18
CA ASP A 534 -2.24 -41.91 31.34
C ASP A 534 -2.12 -40.42 31.74
N ALA A 535 -3.23 -39.74 32.02
CA ALA A 535 -3.22 -38.34 32.45
C ALA A 535 -2.43 -38.12 33.76
N ILE A 536 -2.59 -39.03 34.73
CA ILE A 536 -1.82 -39.00 35.99
C ILE A 536 -0.35 -39.31 35.72
N GLN A 537 -0.05 -40.33 34.91
CA GLN A 537 1.33 -40.67 34.56
C GLN A 537 2.04 -39.48 33.88
N GLN A 538 1.42 -38.85 32.89
CA GLN A 538 2.00 -37.67 32.22
C GLN A 538 2.21 -36.52 33.20
N ALA A 539 1.29 -36.30 34.14
CA ALA A 539 1.43 -35.26 35.17
C ALA A 539 2.60 -35.54 36.13
N ASP A 540 2.77 -36.80 36.56
CA ASP A 540 3.87 -37.22 37.43
C ASP A 540 5.24 -37.06 36.73
N GLU A 541 5.31 -37.36 35.43
CA GLU A 541 6.53 -37.20 34.63
C GLU A 541 6.88 -35.71 34.34
N ILE A 542 5.88 -34.85 34.14
CA ILE A 542 6.08 -33.41 33.95
C ILE A 542 6.48 -32.74 35.28
N GLY A 543 5.87 -33.17 36.38
CA GLY A 543 5.99 -32.56 37.69
C GLY A 543 4.95 -31.46 37.94
N TYR A 544 4.50 -31.37 39.20
CA TYR A 544 3.44 -30.46 39.63
C TYR A 544 3.96 -29.04 39.97
N PRO A 545 3.14 -27.99 39.82
CA PRO A 545 1.75 -28.01 39.37
C PRO A 545 1.59 -28.14 37.84
N VAL A 546 0.52 -28.81 37.41
CA VAL A 546 0.16 -29.00 35.99
C VAL A 546 -1.16 -28.34 35.64
N VAL A 547 -1.40 -28.21 34.33
CA VAL A 547 -2.62 -27.75 33.70
C VAL A 547 -3.21 -28.91 32.91
N LEU A 548 -4.52 -29.12 33.05
CA LEU A 548 -5.29 -30.08 32.29
C LEU A 548 -6.24 -29.33 31.36
N LYS A 549 -6.20 -29.64 30.05
CA LYS A 549 -7.14 -29.10 29.07
C LYS A 549 -7.82 -30.21 28.30
N VAL A 550 -9.05 -29.99 27.81
CA VAL A 550 -9.76 -30.96 26.98
C VAL A 550 -9.02 -31.20 25.65
N TYR A 551 -8.91 -32.47 25.28
CA TYR A 551 -8.51 -32.91 23.94
C TYR A 551 -9.75 -33.31 23.15
N SER A 552 -9.98 -32.61 22.03
CA SER A 552 -11.14 -32.81 21.17
C SER A 552 -10.80 -32.44 19.72
N HIS A 553 -11.50 -33.06 18.77
CA HIS A 553 -11.42 -32.73 17.35
C HIS A 553 -12.44 -31.67 16.90
N THR A 554 -13.30 -31.21 17.81
CA THR A 554 -14.48 -30.38 17.45
C THR A 554 -14.68 -29.17 18.36
N ILE A 555 -14.20 -29.20 19.61
CA ILE A 555 -14.32 -28.07 20.54
C ILE A 555 -13.26 -27.01 20.21
N THR A 556 -13.71 -25.78 19.91
CA THR A 556 -12.84 -24.64 19.61
C THR A 556 -12.49 -23.84 20.87
N HIS A 557 -13.49 -23.45 21.67
CA HIS A 557 -13.31 -22.67 22.90
C HIS A 557 -13.41 -23.56 24.12
N LYS A 558 -12.24 -23.98 24.64
CA LYS A 558 -12.12 -24.95 25.74
C LYS A 558 -12.76 -24.43 27.04
N THR A 559 -12.61 -23.14 27.32
CA THR A 559 -13.13 -22.51 28.55
C THR A 559 -14.66 -22.58 28.62
N ASP A 560 -15.35 -22.41 27.49
CA ASP A 560 -16.82 -22.37 27.42
C ASP A 560 -17.46 -23.70 27.84
N VAL A 561 -16.76 -24.80 27.58
CA VAL A 561 -17.17 -26.15 28.00
C VAL A 561 -16.59 -26.56 29.35
N GLY A 562 -15.97 -25.64 30.11
CA GLY A 562 -15.28 -25.96 31.36
C GLY A 562 -14.08 -26.88 31.16
N GLY A 563 -13.50 -26.90 29.96
CA GLY A 563 -12.46 -27.83 29.55
C GLY A 563 -11.04 -27.42 29.94
N VAL A 564 -10.85 -26.50 30.90
CA VAL A 564 -9.54 -26.04 31.35
C VAL A 564 -9.51 -26.00 32.88
N HIS A 565 -8.59 -26.76 33.47
CA HIS A 565 -8.32 -26.77 34.91
C HIS A 565 -6.85 -26.45 35.15
N LEU A 566 -6.59 -25.41 35.97
CA LEU A 566 -5.26 -24.88 36.23
C LEU A 566 -4.79 -25.28 37.64
N ASN A 567 -3.46 -25.19 37.87
CA ASN A 567 -2.85 -25.32 39.18
C ASN A 567 -3.16 -26.64 39.91
N LEU A 568 -3.10 -27.75 39.19
CA LEU A 568 -3.30 -29.09 39.76
C LEU A 568 -2.00 -29.53 40.43
N CYS A 569 -2.03 -29.78 41.73
CA CYS A 569 -0.82 -29.97 42.56
C CYS A 569 -0.46 -31.43 42.85
N CYS A 570 -1.32 -32.39 42.48
CA CYS A 570 -1.10 -33.82 42.71
C CYS A 570 -2.00 -34.67 41.80
N GLY A 571 -1.76 -35.98 41.75
CA GLY A 571 -2.52 -36.93 40.92
C GLY A 571 -4.01 -37.00 41.27
N ASP A 572 -4.38 -36.78 42.53
CA ASP A 572 -5.79 -36.75 42.94
C ASP A 572 -6.53 -35.53 42.35
N ALA A 573 -5.89 -34.36 42.34
CA ALA A 573 -6.43 -33.17 41.68
C ALA A 573 -6.58 -33.37 40.16
N VAL A 574 -5.63 -34.08 39.53
CA VAL A 574 -5.71 -34.46 38.10
C VAL A 574 -6.91 -35.38 37.86
N ARG A 575 -7.15 -36.34 38.74
CA ARG A 575 -8.29 -37.26 38.64
C ARG A 575 -9.63 -36.54 38.73
N GLU A 576 -9.77 -35.64 39.70
CA GLU A 576 -10.97 -34.83 39.86
C GLU A 576 -11.21 -33.95 38.63
N ALA A 577 -10.16 -33.27 38.15
CA ALA A 577 -10.24 -32.43 36.95
C ALA A 577 -10.59 -33.23 35.69
N TYR A 578 -9.98 -34.40 35.47
CA TYR A 578 -10.29 -35.26 34.31
C TYR A 578 -11.77 -35.66 34.27
N ASN A 579 -12.30 -36.11 35.40
CA ASN A 579 -13.70 -36.51 35.52
C ASN A 579 -14.65 -35.31 35.35
N ALA A 580 -14.31 -34.16 35.92
CA ALA A 580 -15.09 -32.93 35.78
C ALA A 580 -15.16 -32.47 34.31
N VAL A 581 -14.03 -32.45 33.60
CA VAL A 581 -13.99 -32.09 32.17
C VAL A 581 -14.79 -33.09 31.34
N LYS A 582 -14.61 -34.40 31.57
CA LYS A 582 -15.36 -35.44 30.84
C LYS A 582 -16.87 -35.29 31.04
N ALA A 583 -17.31 -35.05 32.27
CA ALA A 583 -18.72 -34.83 32.60
C ALA A 583 -19.26 -33.55 31.92
N SER A 584 -18.57 -32.42 32.08
CA SER A 584 -18.98 -31.12 31.51
C SER A 584 -19.07 -31.15 29.98
N VAL A 585 -18.09 -31.77 29.31
CA VAL A 585 -18.12 -31.94 27.85
C VAL A 585 -19.26 -32.85 27.41
N THR A 586 -19.46 -33.97 28.11
CA THR A 586 -20.55 -34.91 27.81
C THR A 586 -21.92 -34.25 27.95
N GLU A 587 -22.11 -33.42 28.98
CA GLU A 587 -23.35 -32.70 29.23
C GLU A 587 -23.61 -31.59 28.21
N LYS A 588 -22.61 -30.75 27.93
CA LYS A 588 -22.79 -29.55 27.09
C LYS A 588 -22.81 -29.83 25.60
N VAL A 589 -21.99 -30.77 25.12
CA VAL A 589 -21.77 -31.00 23.69
C VAL A 589 -21.84 -32.47 23.28
N GLY A 590 -21.84 -33.42 24.23
CA GLY A 590 -22.00 -34.86 23.98
C GLY A 590 -20.72 -35.67 24.14
N ALA A 591 -20.87 -36.96 24.51
CA ALA A 591 -19.75 -37.84 24.84
C ALA A 591 -18.74 -38.04 23.69
N SER A 592 -19.21 -38.03 22.44
CA SER A 592 -18.36 -38.18 21.24
C SER A 592 -17.35 -37.04 21.04
N HIS A 593 -17.52 -35.92 21.74
CA HIS A 593 -16.66 -34.75 21.64
C HIS A 593 -15.49 -34.77 22.64
N PHE A 594 -15.46 -35.74 23.56
CA PHE A 594 -14.36 -35.94 24.50
C PHE A 594 -13.44 -37.06 24.01
N ALA A 595 -12.22 -36.71 23.59
CA ALA A 595 -11.21 -37.67 23.13
C ALA A 595 -10.09 -37.91 24.17
N GLY A 596 -10.17 -37.25 25.33
CA GLY A 596 -9.15 -37.27 26.37
C GLY A 596 -8.81 -35.86 26.85
N VAL A 597 -7.59 -35.68 27.36
CA VAL A 597 -7.06 -34.40 27.85
C VAL A 597 -5.63 -34.18 27.37
N THR A 598 -5.17 -32.94 27.42
CA THR A 598 -3.76 -32.60 27.34
C THR A 598 -3.26 -32.15 28.70
N ILE A 599 -2.06 -32.61 29.08
CA ILE A 599 -1.37 -32.23 30.31
C ILE A 599 -0.17 -31.34 29.95
N GLN A 600 -0.03 -30.23 30.67
CA GLN A 600 0.99 -29.20 30.45
C GLN A 600 1.58 -28.74 31.78
N PRO A 601 2.85 -28.35 31.86
CA PRO A 601 3.39 -27.70 33.06
C PRO A 601 2.68 -26.37 33.30
N MET A 602 2.39 -26.04 34.57
CA MET A 602 1.85 -24.73 34.92
C MET A 602 2.96 -23.66 34.80
N VAL A 603 2.84 -22.82 33.78
CA VAL A 603 3.82 -21.75 33.53
C VAL A 603 3.57 -20.57 34.47
N ASP A 604 4.61 -20.15 35.20
CA ASP A 604 4.53 -18.96 36.06
C ASP A 604 4.29 -17.70 35.22
N LEU A 605 3.18 -17.01 35.52
CA LEU A 605 2.76 -15.75 34.89
C LEU A 605 3.34 -14.51 35.59
N LYS A 606 4.03 -14.66 36.74
CA LYS A 606 4.69 -13.53 37.40
C LYS A 606 5.69 -12.88 36.44
N ASN A 607 5.68 -11.55 36.40
CA ASN A 607 6.55 -10.73 35.54
C ASN A 607 6.45 -11.07 34.04
N SER A 608 5.29 -11.52 33.58
CA SER A 608 5.00 -11.75 32.17
C SER A 608 3.92 -10.82 31.63
N TYR A 609 3.84 -10.75 30.30
CA TYR A 609 2.76 -10.12 29.56
C TYR A 609 2.06 -11.19 28.71
N GLU A 610 0.73 -11.13 28.65
CA GLU A 610 -0.06 -11.93 27.72
C GLU A 610 -0.24 -11.16 26.42
N LEU A 611 0.17 -11.77 25.32
CA LEU A 611 0.03 -11.24 23.96
C LEU A 611 -0.91 -12.14 23.16
N ILE A 612 -1.51 -11.58 22.13
CA ILE A 612 -2.21 -12.34 21.09
C ILE A 612 -1.48 -12.19 19.76
N LEU A 613 -1.34 -13.30 19.06
CA LEU A 613 -0.84 -13.34 17.69
C LEU A 613 -1.77 -14.21 16.87
N GLY A 614 -2.34 -13.68 15.78
CA GLY A 614 -3.35 -14.40 15.02
C GLY A 614 -3.35 -14.06 13.53
N SER A 615 -4.09 -14.84 12.76
CA SER A 615 -4.39 -14.55 11.37
C SER A 615 -5.78 -15.03 10.98
N SER A 616 -6.42 -14.27 10.10
CA SER A 616 -7.72 -14.58 9.51
C SER A 616 -7.77 -14.12 8.05
N ILE A 617 -8.76 -14.59 7.29
CA ILE A 617 -8.96 -14.19 5.90
C ILE A 617 -9.91 -12.99 5.82
N ASP A 618 -9.42 -11.88 5.29
CA ASP A 618 -10.25 -10.77 4.80
C ASP A 618 -10.69 -11.04 3.35
N SER A 619 -11.95 -10.70 3.05
CA SER A 619 -12.55 -10.96 1.72
C SER A 619 -11.89 -10.19 0.57
N GLN A 620 -11.22 -9.06 0.84
CA GLN A 620 -10.58 -8.20 -0.17
C GLN A 620 -9.06 -8.40 -0.18
N PHE A 621 -8.44 -8.56 0.99
CA PHE A 621 -6.97 -8.58 1.13
C PHE A 621 -6.37 -9.98 1.33
N GLY A 622 -7.20 -11.01 1.51
CA GLY A 622 -6.74 -12.35 1.82
C GLY A 622 -6.25 -12.46 3.27
N PRO A 623 -5.20 -13.25 3.56
CA PRO A 623 -4.68 -13.40 4.92
C PRO A 623 -4.25 -12.06 5.54
N VAL A 624 -4.69 -11.81 6.77
CA VAL A 624 -4.34 -10.64 7.60
C VAL A 624 -3.80 -11.14 8.93
N LEU A 625 -2.75 -10.49 9.45
CA LEU A 625 -2.15 -10.76 10.74
C LEU A 625 -2.70 -9.84 11.83
N LEU A 626 -2.75 -10.34 13.06
CA LEU A 626 -3.20 -9.67 14.27
C LEU A 626 -2.09 -9.75 15.32
N PHE A 627 -1.78 -8.63 15.97
CA PHE A 627 -0.90 -8.56 17.14
C PHE A 627 -1.54 -7.64 18.19
N GLY A 628 -1.48 -8.00 19.47
CA GLY A 628 -2.04 -7.15 20.51
C GLY A 628 -1.85 -7.69 21.92
N MET A 629 -2.56 -7.05 22.86
CA MET A 629 -2.72 -7.58 24.21
C MET A 629 -3.58 -8.85 24.16
N GLY A 630 -3.11 -9.93 24.78
CA GLY A 630 -3.81 -11.22 24.86
C GLY A 630 -4.63 -11.38 26.15
N GLY A 631 -5.04 -12.62 26.41
CA GLY A 631 -5.83 -13.02 27.57
C GLY A 631 -7.33 -13.04 27.29
N GLN A 632 -8.14 -12.92 28.34
CA GLN A 632 -9.61 -13.02 28.25
C GLN A 632 -10.30 -11.69 27.87
N LEU A 633 -9.62 -10.56 28.02
CA LEU A 633 -10.20 -9.22 27.86
C LEU A 633 -9.84 -8.55 26.51
N VAL A 634 -9.43 -9.34 25.52
CA VAL A 634 -8.99 -8.85 24.19
C VAL A 634 -10.08 -8.01 23.53
N GLU A 635 -11.33 -8.48 23.56
CA GLU A 635 -12.48 -7.79 22.97
C GLU A 635 -12.86 -6.51 23.70
N VAL A 636 -12.51 -6.38 24.98
CA VAL A 636 -12.87 -5.22 25.81
C VAL A 636 -11.85 -4.10 25.68
N PHE A 637 -10.55 -4.42 25.65
CA PHE A 637 -9.49 -3.41 25.56
C PHE A 637 -9.23 -2.91 24.13
N GLU A 638 -9.58 -3.72 23.13
CA GLU A 638 -9.35 -3.46 21.70
C GLU A 638 -7.91 -3.03 21.37
N ASP A 639 -6.93 -3.45 22.19
CA ASP A 639 -5.52 -3.12 22.00
C ASP A 639 -4.87 -4.06 20.98
N ARG A 640 -5.16 -3.80 19.71
CA ARG A 640 -4.71 -4.62 18.58
C ARG A 640 -4.22 -3.79 17.40
N ALA A 641 -3.30 -4.39 16.64
CA ALA A 641 -2.84 -3.92 15.36
C ALA A 641 -3.03 -5.01 14.30
N LEU A 642 -3.33 -4.57 13.07
CA LEU A 642 -3.46 -5.44 11.90
C LEU A 642 -2.31 -5.20 10.93
N GLY A 643 -1.91 -6.24 10.21
CA GLY A 643 -0.82 -6.19 9.23
C GLY A 643 -1.04 -7.16 8.08
N LEU A 644 -0.53 -6.80 6.90
CA LEU A 644 -0.55 -7.69 5.74
C LEU A 644 0.75 -8.51 5.65
N PRO A 645 0.67 -9.84 5.49
CA PRO A 645 1.84 -10.65 5.20
C PRO A 645 2.32 -10.43 3.75
N PRO A 646 3.61 -10.63 3.46
CA PRO A 646 4.68 -10.99 4.39
C PRO A 646 5.14 -9.80 5.27
N LEU A 647 5.52 -10.09 6.52
CA LEU A 647 6.22 -9.14 7.39
C LEU A 647 7.73 -9.30 7.28
N ASN A 648 8.42 -8.19 7.49
CA ASN A 648 9.83 -8.14 7.86
C ASN A 648 9.95 -7.53 9.27
N THR A 649 11.16 -7.43 9.82
CA THR A 649 11.38 -6.94 11.19
C THR A 649 10.90 -5.51 11.40
N THR A 650 11.15 -4.61 10.45
CA THR A 650 10.63 -3.22 10.48
C THR A 650 9.11 -3.20 10.57
N LEU A 651 8.43 -3.98 9.73
CA LEU A 651 6.98 -4.03 9.69
C LEU A 651 6.38 -4.66 10.95
N ALA A 652 7.03 -5.71 11.48
CA ALA A 652 6.67 -6.30 12.75
C ALA A 652 6.78 -5.28 13.90
N ARG A 653 7.90 -4.55 13.99
CA ARG A 653 8.09 -3.47 14.97
C ARG A 653 6.99 -2.42 14.89
N ARG A 654 6.72 -1.92 13.68
CA ARG A 654 5.69 -0.90 13.43
C ARG A 654 4.28 -1.39 13.74
N MET A 655 4.01 -2.68 13.52
CA MET A 655 2.75 -3.30 13.93
C MET A 655 2.62 -3.29 15.47
N MET A 656 3.69 -3.61 16.19
CA MET A 656 3.70 -3.53 17.66
C MET A 656 3.54 -2.10 18.17
N GLU A 657 4.23 -1.12 17.58
CA GLU A 657 4.22 0.31 17.99
C GLU A 657 2.82 0.94 18.03
N GLN A 658 1.86 0.37 17.29
CA GLN A 658 0.47 0.81 17.25
C GLN A 658 -0.34 0.40 18.49
N THR A 659 0.17 -0.55 19.27
CA THR A 659 -0.51 -1.08 20.46
C THR A 659 -0.09 -0.33 21.73
N ARG A 660 -0.98 -0.25 22.70
CA ARG A 660 -0.72 0.27 24.03
C ARG A 660 0.21 -0.67 24.79
N ILE A 661 0.07 -1.99 24.62
CA ILE A 661 0.91 -3.01 25.27
C ILE A 661 2.39 -2.84 24.91
N TYR A 662 2.71 -2.37 23.70
CA TYR A 662 4.10 -2.06 23.32
C TYR A 662 4.80 -1.07 24.27
N LYS A 663 4.06 -0.09 24.83
CA LYS A 663 4.62 0.81 25.84
C LYS A 663 5.04 0.05 27.11
N ALA A 664 4.29 -0.98 27.50
CA ALA A 664 4.62 -1.84 28.64
C ALA A 664 5.77 -2.81 28.32
N LEU A 665 5.83 -3.32 27.10
CA LEU A 665 6.91 -4.19 26.62
C LEU A 665 8.29 -3.51 26.64
N ARG A 666 8.34 -2.17 26.51
CA ARG A 666 9.57 -1.36 26.68
C ARG A 666 10.01 -1.16 28.14
N GLY A 667 9.27 -1.70 29.10
CA GLY A 667 9.54 -1.58 30.53
C GLY A 667 8.74 -0.46 31.19
N VAL A 668 8.07 -0.80 32.30
CA VAL A 668 7.24 0.13 33.08
C VAL A 668 7.35 -0.21 34.58
N ARG A 669 7.38 0.83 35.43
CA ARG A 669 7.26 0.73 36.91
C ARG A 669 8.14 -0.38 37.53
N GLY A 670 9.41 -0.45 37.15
CA GLY A 670 10.39 -1.41 37.70
C GLY A 670 10.46 -2.76 36.96
N ARG A 671 9.58 -3.03 35.98
CA ARG A 671 9.73 -4.17 35.06
C ARG A 671 10.72 -3.85 33.94
N LYS A 672 11.60 -4.79 33.62
CA LYS A 672 12.52 -4.69 32.47
C LYS A 672 11.77 -4.83 31.15
N ALA A 673 12.39 -4.35 30.08
CA ALA A 673 11.90 -4.58 28.72
C ALA A 673 11.98 -6.07 28.35
N VAL A 674 11.07 -6.52 27.50
CA VAL A 674 11.19 -7.83 26.83
C VAL A 674 12.19 -7.73 25.68
N ASP A 675 12.62 -8.88 25.13
CA ASP A 675 13.44 -8.92 23.91
C ASP A 675 12.59 -8.56 22.68
N LEU A 676 12.53 -7.27 22.36
CA LEU A 676 11.74 -6.78 21.22
C LEU A 676 12.26 -7.31 19.88
N GLU A 677 13.57 -7.52 19.75
CA GLU A 677 14.17 -8.05 18.51
C GLU A 677 13.76 -9.51 18.29
N ALA A 678 13.78 -10.33 19.35
CA ALA A 678 13.30 -11.70 19.26
C ALA A 678 11.78 -11.78 19.03
N LEU A 679 10.99 -10.83 19.55
CA LEU A 679 9.56 -10.73 19.24
C LEU A 679 9.32 -10.36 17.78
N GLU A 680 10.08 -9.42 17.22
CA GLU A 680 10.04 -9.06 15.80
C GLU A 680 10.29 -10.29 14.90
N GLN A 681 11.30 -11.09 15.24
CA GLN A 681 11.61 -12.33 14.52
C GLN A 681 10.49 -13.36 14.63
N LEU A 682 9.86 -13.50 15.80
CA LEU A 682 8.71 -14.38 16.01
C LEU A 682 7.53 -13.97 15.13
N LEU A 683 7.22 -12.66 15.04
CA LEU A 683 6.18 -12.14 14.15
C LEU A 683 6.49 -12.39 12.67
N VAL A 684 7.76 -12.27 12.26
CA VAL A 684 8.19 -12.60 10.88
C VAL A 684 7.99 -14.09 10.58
N ARG A 685 8.38 -14.98 11.49
CA ARG A 685 8.17 -16.44 11.37
C ARG A 685 6.69 -16.80 11.31
N PHE A 686 5.86 -16.19 12.15
CA PHE A 686 4.41 -16.35 12.10
C PHE A 686 3.82 -15.85 10.78
N SER A 687 4.30 -14.71 10.27
CA SER A 687 3.91 -14.24 8.95
C SER A 687 4.30 -15.21 7.84
N GLN A 688 5.46 -15.87 7.95
CA GLN A 688 5.92 -16.86 6.98
C GLN A 688 5.05 -18.12 7.02
N LEU A 689 4.69 -18.62 8.21
CA LEU A 689 3.73 -19.71 8.40
C LEU A 689 2.44 -19.44 7.64
N VAL A 690 1.83 -18.27 7.85
CA VAL A 690 0.55 -17.89 7.20
C VAL A 690 0.67 -17.85 5.68
N VAL A 691 1.81 -17.38 5.16
CA VAL A 691 2.07 -17.29 3.72
C VAL A 691 2.28 -18.67 3.08
N GLU A 692 3.04 -19.53 3.73
CA GLU A 692 3.45 -20.83 3.18
C GLU A 692 2.38 -21.91 3.34
N GLN A 693 1.47 -21.74 4.30
CA GLN A 693 0.41 -22.70 4.63
C GLN A 693 -0.98 -22.15 4.28
N PRO A 694 -1.32 -21.95 2.99
CA PRO A 694 -2.57 -21.32 2.56
C PRO A 694 -3.83 -22.12 2.91
N TRP A 695 -3.68 -23.39 3.30
CA TRP A 695 -4.79 -24.21 3.80
C TRP A 695 -5.29 -23.78 5.19
N ILE A 696 -4.50 -23.00 5.93
CA ILE A 696 -4.90 -22.40 7.20
C ILE A 696 -5.81 -21.21 6.91
N LYS A 697 -7.07 -21.31 7.30
CA LYS A 697 -8.09 -20.25 7.23
C LYS A 697 -7.98 -19.27 8.40
N GLU A 698 -7.67 -19.80 9.58
CA GLU A 698 -7.57 -19.01 10.81
C GLU A 698 -6.51 -19.63 11.71
N ILE A 699 -5.70 -18.79 12.35
CA ILE A 699 -4.78 -19.21 13.41
C ILE A 699 -4.81 -18.20 14.54
N ASP A 700 -4.87 -18.68 15.78
CA ASP A 700 -4.90 -17.86 16.98
C ASP A 700 -3.93 -18.44 18.02
N ILE A 701 -3.01 -17.60 18.50
CA ILE A 701 -2.12 -17.88 19.64
C ILE A 701 -2.55 -16.93 20.76
N ASN A 702 -3.36 -17.43 21.68
CA ASN A 702 -3.83 -16.65 22.83
C ASN A 702 -3.92 -17.52 24.11
N PRO A 703 -3.06 -17.29 25.12
CA PRO A 703 -2.01 -16.27 25.17
C PRO A 703 -0.66 -16.76 24.61
N LEU A 704 0.04 -15.86 23.92
CA LEU A 704 1.49 -15.90 23.76
C LEU A 704 2.13 -15.18 24.94
N LEU A 705 2.84 -15.90 25.79
CA LEU A 705 3.46 -15.35 26.98
C LEU A 705 4.80 -14.69 26.64
N ALA A 706 5.03 -13.46 27.10
CA ALA A 706 6.30 -12.75 26.98
C ALA A 706 6.91 -12.46 28.36
N LYS A 707 8.09 -13.02 28.66
CA LYS A 707 8.80 -12.82 29.93
C LYS A 707 9.93 -11.81 29.81
N SER A 708 10.06 -10.94 30.82
CA SER A 708 11.10 -9.90 30.90
C SER A 708 12.37 -10.34 31.65
N ASP A 709 12.40 -11.54 32.22
CA ASP A 709 13.43 -11.95 33.19
C ASP A 709 14.40 -13.00 32.63
N VAL A 710 15.64 -12.56 32.40
CA VAL A 710 16.81 -13.41 32.16
C VAL A 710 17.52 -13.64 33.50
N ALA A 711 17.24 -14.77 34.14
CA ALA A 711 18.24 -15.33 35.05
C ALA A 711 19.50 -15.64 34.22
N LYS A 712 20.65 -15.11 34.65
CA LYS A 712 21.99 -15.20 34.04
C LYS A 712 22.14 -16.38 33.06
N GLY A 713 22.05 -16.10 31.76
CA GLY A 713 22.39 -17.05 30.69
C GLY A 713 21.24 -17.76 29.97
N LYS A 714 19.96 -17.57 30.36
CA LYS A 714 18.80 -18.06 29.58
C LYS A 714 18.13 -16.92 28.82
N GLN A 715 17.96 -17.06 27.50
CA GLN A 715 17.27 -16.09 26.64
C GLN A 715 15.89 -15.73 27.20
N ASN A 716 15.50 -14.46 27.02
CA ASN A 716 14.11 -14.02 27.16
C ASN A 716 13.23 -15.00 26.38
N SER A 717 12.20 -15.56 27.02
CA SER A 717 11.38 -16.62 26.42
C SER A 717 9.99 -16.11 26.07
N PHE A 718 9.62 -16.34 24.80
CA PHE A 718 8.25 -16.32 24.33
C PHE A 718 7.72 -17.74 24.35
N VAL A 719 6.50 -17.96 24.85
CA VAL A 719 5.91 -19.31 24.88
C VAL A 719 4.42 -19.22 24.57
N ALA A 720 4.00 -19.90 23.51
CA ALA A 720 2.58 -20.10 23.21
C ALA A 720 1.97 -21.08 24.22
N LEU A 721 1.06 -20.59 25.07
CA LEU A 721 0.35 -21.42 26.04
C LEU A 721 -0.88 -22.10 25.42
N ASP A 722 -1.49 -21.44 24.44
CA ASP A 722 -2.58 -21.99 23.64
C ASP A 722 -2.39 -21.68 22.14
N ALA A 723 -3.01 -22.51 21.32
CA ALA A 723 -2.99 -22.36 19.87
C ALA A 723 -4.25 -23.02 19.26
N ARG A 724 -4.94 -22.29 18.39
CA ARG A 724 -6.07 -22.78 17.59
C ARG A 724 -5.75 -22.58 16.11
N ILE A 725 -5.84 -23.65 15.31
CA ILE A 725 -5.68 -23.60 13.86
C ILE A 725 -6.92 -24.19 13.18
N LEU A 726 -7.58 -23.37 12.37
CA LEU A 726 -8.70 -23.75 11.52
C LEU A 726 -8.24 -23.79 10.06
N LEU A 727 -8.57 -24.88 9.37
CA LEU A 727 -8.34 -25.09 7.96
C LEU A 727 -9.55 -24.64 7.14
N HIS A 728 -9.34 -24.38 5.85
CA HIS A 728 -10.43 -24.19 4.90
C HIS A 728 -11.37 -25.41 4.83
N ASP A 729 -12.63 -25.15 4.50
CA ASP A 729 -13.69 -26.16 4.44
C ASP A 729 -13.34 -27.24 3.39
N LEU A 730 -13.78 -28.48 3.61
CA LEU A 730 -13.39 -29.63 2.78
C LEU A 730 -13.75 -29.46 1.30
N ASP A 731 -14.83 -28.72 1.02
CA ASP A 731 -15.35 -28.46 -0.33
C ASP A 731 -14.70 -27.24 -1.00
N THR A 732 -13.75 -26.59 -0.34
CA THR A 732 -13.03 -25.44 -0.90
C THR A 732 -12.23 -25.88 -2.12
N LYS A 733 -12.54 -25.30 -3.29
CA LYS A 733 -11.76 -25.50 -4.52
C LYS A 733 -10.30 -25.11 -4.31
N GLU A 734 -9.37 -25.68 -5.08
CA GLU A 734 -7.91 -25.46 -4.94
C GLU A 734 -7.47 -23.99 -5.04
N GLN A 735 -8.35 -23.08 -5.50
CA GLN A 735 -8.09 -21.64 -5.51
C GLN A 735 -8.31 -21.04 -4.12
N LEU A 736 -7.32 -21.22 -3.25
CA LEU A 736 -7.28 -20.62 -1.92
C LEU A 736 -7.05 -19.10 -1.99
N PRO A 737 -7.54 -18.33 -1.00
CA PRO A 737 -7.24 -16.91 -0.88
C PRO A 737 -5.72 -16.67 -0.87
N LYS A 738 -5.26 -15.79 -1.75
CA LYS A 738 -3.84 -15.42 -1.84
C LYS A 738 -3.60 -14.13 -1.04
N PRO A 739 -2.40 -13.93 -0.48
CA PRO A 739 -2.00 -12.64 0.06
C PRO A 739 -2.14 -11.53 -0.98
N ALA A 740 -2.65 -10.36 -0.57
CA ALA A 740 -2.72 -9.19 -1.44
C ALA A 740 -1.33 -8.73 -1.92
N ILE A 741 -0.29 -8.94 -1.12
CA ILE A 741 1.11 -8.67 -1.48
C ILE A 741 1.77 -9.99 -1.86
N ARG A 742 2.37 -10.05 -3.06
CA ARG A 742 3.04 -11.27 -3.52
C ARG A 742 4.23 -11.61 -2.61
N PRO A 743 4.26 -12.82 -2.02
CA PRO A 743 5.39 -13.28 -1.22
C PRO A 743 6.68 -13.47 -2.03
N TYR A 744 7.79 -13.65 -1.31
CA TYR A 744 9.07 -13.97 -1.92
C TYR A 744 8.98 -15.28 -2.74
N PRO A 745 9.29 -15.25 -4.05
CA PRO A 745 9.07 -16.38 -4.94
C PRO A 745 10.21 -17.40 -4.87
N ALA A 746 10.25 -18.15 -3.76
CA ALA A 746 11.30 -19.13 -3.46
C ALA A 746 11.46 -20.23 -4.53
N GLN A 747 10.43 -20.50 -5.34
CA GLN A 747 10.50 -21.46 -6.44
C GLN A 747 11.55 -21.12 -7.51
N TYR A 748 12.01 -19.87 -7.58
CA TYR A 748 13.05 -19.44 -8.52
C TYR A 748 14.47 -19.50 -7.91
N ILE A 749 14.65 -20.09 -6.73
CA ILE A 749 15.98 -20.36 -6.20
C ILE A 749 16.56 -21.59 -6.92
N SER A 750 17.75 -21.47 -7.51
CA SER A 750 18.46 -22.61 -8.08
C SER A 750 19.97 -22.45 -7.96
N ALA A 751 20.68 -23.51 -7.59
CA ALA A 751 22.13 -23.55 -7.67
C ALA A 751 22.59 -23.67 -9.13
N TRP A 752 23.71 -23.03 -9.46
CA TRP A 752 24.30 -23.09 -10.78
C TRP A 752 25.82 -23.02 -10.73
N LYS A 753 26.49 -23.81 -11.58
CA LYS A 753 27.95 -23.85 -11.66
C LYS A 753 28.43 -23.05 -12.85
N MET A 754 29.30 -22.07 -12.59
CA MET A 754 29.95 -21.24 -13.60
C MET A 754 30.98 -22.05 -14.40
N ARG A 755 31.42 -21.53 -15.57
CA ARG A 755 32.43 -22.20 -16.40
C ARG A 755 33.78 -22.40 -15.71
N ASN A 756 34.15 -21.49 -14.82
CA ASN A 756 35.35 -21.61 -13.97
C ASN A 756 35.19 -22.60 -12.80
N GLY A 757 34.04 -23.27 -12.68
CA GLY A 757 33.76 -24.27 -11.65
C GLY A 757 33.25 -23.74 -10.33
N GLN A 758 33.18 -22.42 -10.12
CA GLN A 758 32.58 -21.83 -8.92
C GLN A 758 31.05 -21.98 -8.94
N GLU A 759 30.46 -22.20 -7.78
CA GLU A 759 29.00 -22.31 -7.62
C GLU A 759 28.39 -21.00 -7.17
N VAL A 760 27.25 -20.66 -7.75
CA VAL A 760 26.43 -19.50 -7.39
C VAL A 760 24.99 -19.95 -7.17
N ILE A 761 24.26 -19.23 -6.33
CA ILE A 761 22.83 -19.40 -6.16
C ILE A 761 22.15 -18.30 -6.98
N ILE A 762 21.37 -18.69 -7.98
CA ILE A 762 20.45 -17.76 -8.63
C ILE A 762 19.19 -17.70 -7.79
N ARG A 763 18.81 -16.50 -7.33
CA ARG A 763 17.62 -16.29 -6.50
C ARG A 763 16.97 -14.94 -6.80
N PRO A 764 15.67 -14.75 -6.52
CA PRO A 764 15.08 -13.42 -6.52
C PRO A 764 15.82 -12.45 -5.59
N ILE A 765 15.92 -11.19 -6.01
CA ILE A 765 16.48 -10.11 -5.20
C ILE A 765 15.58 -9.86 -3.99
N ARG A 766 16.16 -9.43 -2.88
CA ARG A 766 15.45 -9.08 -1.65
C ARG A 766 15.76 -7.64 -1.26
N PRO A 767 14.89 -6.98 -0.46
CA PRO A 767 15.19 -5.64 0.05
C PRO A 767 16.54 -5.56 0.77
N GLU A 768 16.92 -6.62 1.48
CA GLU A 768 18.16 -6.70 2.26
C GLU A 768 19.44 -6.79 1.42
N ASP A 769 19.32 -6.98 0.10
CA ASP A 769 20.45 -7.05 -0.82
C ASP A 769 21.07 -5.67 -1.12
N GLU A 770 20.48 -4.58 -0.65
CA GLU A 770 20.96 -3.21 -0.91
C GLU A 770 22.47 -3.03 -0.63
N PRO A 771 23.04 -3.48 0.52
CA PRO A 771 24.48 -3.34 0.77
C PRO A 771 25.34 -4.19 -0.18
N LEU A 772 24.83 -5.35 -0.64
CA LEU A 772 25.50 -6.20 -1.63
C LEU A 772 25.46 -5.54 -3.01
N MET A 773 24.37 -4.87 -3.35
CA MET A 773 24.22 -4.09 -4.58
C MET A 773 25.15 -2.87 -4.64
N ILE A 774 25.40 -2.21 -3.50
CA ILE A 774 26.44 -1.15 -3.42
C ILE A 774 27.79 -1.71 -3.86
N LYS A 775 28.21 -2.84 -3.26
CA LYS A 775 29.49 -3.48 -3.60
C LYS A 775 29.52 -3.94 -5.06
N PHE A 776 28.44 -4.54 -5.55
CA PHE A 776 28.32 -4.94 -6.95
C PHE A 776 28.54 -3.74 -7.89
N HIS A 777 27.88 -2.61 -7.63
CA HIS A 777 28.04 -1.39 -8.44
C HIS A 777 29.47 -0.81 -8.42
N GLN A 778 30.21 -0.99 -7.34
CA GLN A 778 31.63 -0.60 -7.25
C GLN A 778 32.53 -1.45 -8.15
N THR A 779 32.13 -2.68 -8.50
CA THR A 779 32.92 -3.57 -9.39
C THR A 779 32.73 -3.28 -10.89
N LEU A 780 31.73 -2.47 -11.25
CA LEU A 780 31.35 -2.26 -12.65
C LEU A 780 32.21 -1.19 -13.33
N SER A 781 32.68 -1.49 -14.54
CA SER A 781 33.31 -0.52 -15.44
C SER A 781 32.32 0.52 -15.97
N GLU A 782 32.83 1.67 -16.44
CA GLU A 782 32.01 2.69 -17.11
C GLU A 782 31.35 2.17 -18.39
N GLU A 783 32.02 1.27 -19.12
CA GLU A 783 31.50 0.61 -20.31
C GLU A 783 30.27 -0.26 -19.97
N SER A 784 30.38 -1.12 -18.96
CA SER A 784 29.26 -1.96 -18.50
C SER A 784 28.06 -1.13 -18.02
N VAL A 785 28.32 0.03 -17.39
CA VAL A 785 27.28 0.99 -17.00
C VAL A 785 26.63 1.62 -18.24
N TYR A 786 27.45 2.11 -19.18
CA TYR A 786 26.96 2.72 -20.42
C TYR A 786 26.09 1.75 -21.22
N PHE A 787 26.54 0.51 -21.41
CA PHE A 787 25.77 -0.51 -22.11
C PHE A 787 24.45 -0.89 -21.44
N ARG A 788 24.35 -0.73 -20.11
CA ARG A 788 23.12 -1.02 -19.37
C ARG A 788 22.14 0.14 -19.35
N TYR A 789 22.63 1.37 -19.19
CA TYR A 789 21.81 2.55 -18.91
C TYR A 789 21.76 3.56 -20.06
N PHE A 790 22.49 3.29 -21.15
CA PHE A 790 22.58 4.10 -22.36
C PHE A 790 23.23 5.48 -22.14
N HIS A 791 23.75 5.72 -20.93
CA HIS A 791 24.56 6.88 -20.56
C HIS A 791 25.39 6.56 -19.30
N LEU A 792 26.37 7.42 -19.02
CA LEU A 792 27.22 7.30 -17.85
C LEU A 792 26.51 7.83 -16.60
N ILE A 793 26.52 7.03 -15.54
CA ILE A 793 25.99 7.41 -14.22
C ILE A 793 27.14 7.42 -13.21
N ARG A 794 27.29 8.52 -12.47
CA ARG A 794 28.32 8.62 -11.42
C ARG A 794 28.10 7.55 -10.37
N LEU A 795 29.19 6.98 -9.83
CA LEU A 795 29.09 5.94 -8.79
C LEU A 795 28.26 6.41 -7.59
N SER A 796 28.40 7.67 -7.16
CA SER A 796 27.61 8.26 -6.06
C SER A 796 26.10 8.22 -6.30
N GLN A 797 25.66 8.40 -7.55
CA GLN A 797 24.25 8.27 -7.94
C GLN A 797 23.84 6.80 -8.05
N ARG A 798 24.72 5.93 -8.57
CA ARG A 798 24.46 4.48 -8.68
C ARG A 798 24.22 3.84 -7.31
N ILE A 799 24.97 4.26 -6.29
CA ILE A 799 24.91 3.72 -4.92
C ILE A 799 24.04 4.56 -3.97
N ALA A 800 23.29 5.53 -4.47
CA ALA A 800 22.38 6.31 -3.64
C ALA A 800 21.31 5.39 -3.03
N HIS A 801 21.13 5.48 -1.71
CA HIS A 801 20.18 4.66 -0.96
C HIS A 801 18.78 4.68 -1.56
N GLU A 802 18.22 5.87 -1.83
CA GLU A 802 16.87 6.01 -2.43
C GLU A 802 16.71 5.27 -3.76
N ARG A 803 17.78 5.20 -4.56
CA ARG A 803 17.80 4.46 -5.84
C ARG A 803 17.90 2.96 -5.60
N LEU A 804 18.83 2.51 -4.78
CA LEU A 804 19.06 1.09 -4.56
C LEU A 804 17.90 0.43 -3.82
N THR A 805 17.25 1.12 -2.89
CA THR A 805 16.05 0.60 -2.22
C THR A 805 14.94 0.30 -3.23
N ARG A 806 14.73 1.17 -4.24
CA ARG A 806 13.78 0.90 -5.33
C ARG A 806 14.18 -0.29 -6.19
N LEU A 807 15.48 -0.48 -6.42
CA LEU A 807 15.97 -1.60 -7.22
C LEU A 807 15.94 -2.94 -6.47
N CYS A 808 16.11 -2.94 -5.14
CA CYS A 808 16.13 -4.17 -4.34
C CYS A 808 14.73 -4.54 -3.84
N PHE A 809 13.94 -3.55 -3.43
CA PHE A 809 12.59 -3.76 -2.92
C PHE A 809 11.55 -3.69 -4.04
N ILE A 810 11.63 -4.65 -4.96
CA ILE A 810 10.71 -4.76 -6.09
C ILE A 810 9.32 -5.27 -5.66
N ASP A 811 8.34 -5.08 -6.53
CA ASP A 811 7.08 -5.81 -6.48
C ASP A 811 7.17 -7.04 -7.40
N TYR A 812 7.21 -8.23 -6.80
CA TYR A 812 7.33 -9.49 -7.54
C TYR A 812 6.17 -9.75 -8.51
N ASP A 813 5.03 -9.06 -8.37
CA ASP A 813 3.90 -9.20 -9.30
C ASP A 813 4.14 -8.45 -10.62
N ARG A 814 4.96 -7.40 -10.59
CA ARG A 814 5.30 -6.53 -11.72
C ARG A 814 6.67 -6.80 -12.29
N GLU A 815 7.63 -6.94 -11.40
CA GLU A 815 9.04 -7.03 -11.73
C GLU A 815 9.63 -8.28 -11.10
N MET A 816 10.49 -8.96 -11.84
CA MET A 816 11.33 -10.02 -11.31
C MET A 816 12.78 -9.63 -11.53
N ALA A 817 13.51 -9.38 -10.45
CA ALA A 817 14.97 -9.34 -10.50
C ALA A 817 15.56 -10.59 -9.87
N LEU A 818 16.43 -11.26 -10.61
CA LEU A 818 17.22 -12.42 -10.19
C LEU A 818 18.67 -11.99 -10.01
N VAL A 819 19.25 -12.34 -8.87
CA VAL A 819 20.67 -12.09 -8.55
C VAL A 819 21.45 -13.40 -8.59
N ALA A 820 22.69 -13.33 -9.05
CA ALA A 820 23.67 -14.41 -8.88
C ALA A 820 24.46 -14.15 -7.58
N ASP A 821 24.07 -14.86 -6.52
CA ASP A 821 24.63 -14.76 -5.18
C ASP A 821 25.77 -15.78 -5.02
N TYR A 822 26.98 -15.29 -4.80
CA TYR A 822 28.18 -16.07 -4.58
C TYR A 822 28.61 -15.99 -3.11
N TYR A 823 28.75 -17.15 -2.47
CA TYR A 823 29.38 -17.23 -1.16
C TYR A 823 30.89 -17.36 -1.35
N ASN A 824 31.63 -16.31 -1.00
CA ASN A 824 33.08 -16.31 -1.10
C ASN A 824 33.67 -17.10 0.09
N PRO A 825 34.31 -18.26 -0.14
CA PRO A 825 34.81 -19.12 0.93
C PRO A 825 35.97 -18.49 1.70
N GLU A 826 36.73 -17.60 1.07
CA GLU A 826 37.88 -16.93 1.70
C GLU A 826 37.42 -15.82 2.67
N THR A 827 36.50 -14.98 2.22
CA THR A 827 36.00 -13.85 3.02
C THR A 827 34.82 -14.23 3.92
N ARG A 828 34.22 -15.41 3.70
CA ARG A 828 32.98 -15.90 4.33
C ARG A 828 31.81 -14.93 4.19
N LYS A 829 31.74 -14.21 3.06
CA LYS A 829 30.71 -13.21 2.76
C LYS A 829 30.01 -13.51 1.45
N HIS A 830 28.76 -13.10 1.38
CA HIS A 830 27.98 -13.11 0.14
C HIS A 830 28.35 -11.91 -0.74
N GLU A 831 28.36 -12.15 -2.05
CA GLU A 831 28.65 -11.17 -3.10
C GLU A 831 27.66 -11.35 -4.27
N ILE A 832 27.08 -10.26 -4.77
CA ILE A 832 26.24 -10.31 -5.98
C ILE A 832 27.16 -10.13 -7.19
N LEU A 833 27.16 -11.10 -8.11
CA LEU A 833 28.02 -11.11 -9.30
C LEU A 833 27.30 -10.63 -10.57
N ALA A 834 25.98 -10.77 -10.60
CA ALA A 834 25.15 -10.40 -11.74
C ALA A 834 23.70 -10.19 -11.30
N VAL A 835 22.97 -9.38 -12.08
CA VAL A 835 21.54 -9.12 -11.90
C VAL A 835 20.84 -9.17 -13.25
N GLY A 836 19.76 -9.94 -13.34
CA GLY A 836 18.82 -9.92 -14.46
C GLY A 836 17.46 -9.43 -14.00
N ARG A 837 16.82 -8.54 -14.74
CA ARG A 837 15.49 -8.00 -14.44
C ARG A 837 14.52 -8.29 -15.58
N LEU A 838 13.28 -8.59 -15.25
CA LEU A 838 12.12 -8.67 -16.14
C LEU A 838 11.02 -7.76 -15.58
N SER A 839 10.48 -6.84 -16.37
CA SER A 839 9.53 -5.81 -15.91
C SER A 839 8.31 -5.77 -16.83
N LYS A 840 7.14 -6.16 -16.32
CA LYS A 840 5.89 -6.23 -17.10
C LYS A 840 5.48 -4.85 -17.62
N LEU A 841 4.99 -4.78 -18.86
CA LEU A 841 4.42 -3.57 -19.45
C LEU A 841 2.99 -3.34 -18.94
N HIS A 842 2.64 -2.09 -18.66
CA HIS A 842 1.32 -1.70 -18.18
C HIS A 842 0.23 -2.13 -19.16
N GLY A 843 -0.80 -2.82 -18.65
CA GLY A 843 -1.98 -3.26 -19.42
C GLY A 843 -1.70 -4.28 -20.54
N LYS A 844 -0.51 -4.87 -20.60
CA LYS A 844 -0.12 -5.84 -21.63
C LYS A 844 0.42 -7.12 -21.01
N LYS A 845 0.26 -8.25 -21.70
CA LYS A 845 0.94 -9.52 -21.37
C LYS A 845 2.37 -9.56 -21.90
N GLU A 846 3.07 -8.44 -21.82
CA GLU A 846 4.42 -8.28 -22.35
C GLU A 846 5.36 -7.82 -21.24
N ALA A 847 6.66 -8.09 -21.36
CA ALA A 847 7.66 -7.59 -20.43
C ALA A 847 8.97 -7.22 -21.12
N GLU A 848 9.69 -6.30 -20.51
CA GLU A 848 11.05 -5.93 -20.90
C GLU A 848 12.06 -6.63 -20.00
N PHE A 849 13.18 -7.08 -20.56
CA PHE A 849 14.28 -7.59 -19.74
C PHE A 849 15.53 -6.70 -19.81
N ALA A 850 16.35 -6.77 -18.75
CA ALA A 850 17.66 -6.15 -18.73
C ALA A 850 18.63 -6.97 -17.88
N ILE A 851 19.91 -7.02 -18.27
CA ILE A 851 20.93 -7.83 -17.58
C ILE A 851 22.20 -7.00 -17.36
N LEU A 852 22.82 -7.20 -16.22
CA LEU A 852 24.10 -6.61 -15.85
C LEU A 852 24.96 -7.67 -15.15
N VAL A 853 26.19 -7.86 -15.62
CA VAL A 853 27.15 -8.83 -15.08
C VAL A 853 28.44 -8.08 -14.74
N SER A 854 29.00 -8.33 -13.56
CA SER A 854 30.29 -7.77 -13.15
C SER A 854 31.38 -8.14 -14.14
N ASP A 855 32.24 -7.19 -14.49
CA ASP A 855 33.22 -7.32 -15.57
C ASP A 855 34.13 -8.54 -15.41
N SER A 856 34.57 -8.84 -14.17
CA SER A 856 35.42 -10.00 -13.86
C SER A 856 34.73 -11.36 -14.04
N TYR A 857 33.40 -11.39 -14.11
CA TYR A 857 32.58 -12.60 -14.26
C TYR A 857 31.85 -12.67 -15.61
N GLN A 858 32.16 -11.76 -16.53
CA GLN A 858 31.69 -11.87 -17.91
C GLN A 858 32.27 -13.12 -18.59
N CYS A 859 31.61 -13.59 -19.65
CA CYS A 859 31.94 -14.84 -20.36
C CYS A 859 31.87 -16.14 -19.53
N GLN A 860 31.49 -16.09 -18.26
CA GLN A 860 31.29 -17.27 -17.39
C GLN A 860 29.91 -17.94 -17.58
N GLY A 861 29.02 -17.35 -18.40
CA GLY A 861 27.69 -17.89 -18.72
C GLY A 861 26.54 -17.34 -17.87
N LEU A 862 26.83 -16.48 -16.89
CA LEU A 862 25.83 -15.87 -15.99
C LEU A 862 24.70 -15.15 -16.74
N GLY A 863 25.03 -14.29 -17.71
CA GLY A 863 24.02 -13.55 -18.48
C GLY A 863 23.05 -14.48 -19.23
N THR A 864 23.54 -15.56 -19.82
CA THR A 864 22.68 -16.56 -20.48
C THR A 864 21.81 -17.32 -19.47
N LYS A 865 22.37 -17.73 -18.33
CA LYS A 865 21.61 -18.43 -17.27
C LYS A 865 20.50 -17.54 -16.71
N LEU A 866 20.80 -16.27 -16.40
CA LEU A 866 19.83 -15.31 -15.90
C LEU A 866 18.70 -15.08 -16.92
N LEU A 867 19.02 -14.79 -18.19
CA LEU A 867 17.99 -14.59 -19.21
C LEU A 867 17.11 -15.83 -19.38
N LYS A 868 17.71 -17.02 -19.44
CA LYS A 868 16.95 -18.28 -19.52
C LYS A 868 15.97 -18.44 -18.36
N GLN A 869 16.37 -18.05 -17.15
CA GLN A 869 15.52 -18.15 -15.98
C GLN A 869 14.42 -17.07 -15.98
N LEU A 870 14.71 -15.85 -16.43
CA LEU A 870 13.69 -14.82 -16.65
C LEU A 870 12.67 -15.23 -17.72
N LEU A 871 13.09 -15.93 -18.78
CA LEU A 871 12.17 -16.51 -19.76
C LEU A 871 11.24 -17.56 -19.12
N GLN A 872 11.74 -18.37 -18.18
CA GLN A 872 10.91 -19.31 -17.43
C GLN A 872 9.89 -18.54 -16.56
N VAL A 873 10.33 -17.49 -15.85
CA VAL A 873 9.43 -16.61 -15.11
C VAL A 873 8.36 -16.05 -16.04
N GLY A 874 8.72 -15.56 -17.23
CA GLY A 874 7.75 -15.05 -18.20
C GLY A 874 6.68 -16.05 -18.61
N LYS A 875 7.04 -17.34 -18.76
CA LYS A 875 6.08 -18.42 -19.02
C LYS A 875 5.16 -18.67 -17.82
N ASP A 876 5.74 -18.74 -16.62
CA ASP A 876 4.98 -18.98 -15.38
C ASP A 876 4.01 -17.81 -15.09
N GLU A 877 4.34 -16.60 -15.56
CA GLU A 877 3.50 -15.41 -15.50
C GLU A 877 2.52 -15.26 -16.69
N ASN A 878 2.46 -16.23 -17.61
CA ASN A 878 1.61 -16.21 -18.81
C ASN A 878 1.81 -14.97 -19.71
N LEU A 879 3.05 -14.51 -19.85
CA LEU A 879 3.38 -13.48 -20.83
C LEU A 879 3.27 -14.05 -22.25
N THR A 880 2.91 -13.21 -23.21
CA THR A 880 2.85 -13.53 -24.64
C THR A 880 4.12 -13.08 -25.38
N ARG A 881 4.83 -12.07 -24.87
CA ARG A 881 6.03 -11.52 -25.49
C ARG A 881 7.03 -10.98 -24.46
N ILE A 882 8.31 -11.16 -24.72
CA ILE A 882 9.40 -10.50 -24.00
C ILE A 882 10.26 -9.73 -25.01
N ASN A 883 10.62 -8.50 -24.66
CA ASN A 883 11.47 -7.66 -25.50
C ASN A 883 12.58 -6.95 -24.71
N ALA A 884 13.54 -6.35 -25.42
CA ALA A 884 14.55 -5.45 -24.85
C ALA A 884 15.13 -4.54 -25.92
N GLU A 885 15.55 -3.34 -25.50
CA GLU A 885 16.42 -2.46 -26.28
C GLU A 885 17.88 -2.67 -25.90
N ILE A 886 18.75 -2.76 -26.89
CA ILE A 886 20.17 -3.07 -26.74
C ILE A 886 20.96 -2.12 -27.63
N LEU A 887 21.98 -1.44 -27.11
CA LEU A 887 22.88 -0.65 -27.95
C LEU A 887 23.51 -1.50 -29.06
N ALA A 888 23.62 -0.95 -30.27
CA ALA A 888 24.17 -1.63 -31.43
C ALA A 888 25.61 -2.14 -31.21
N ASP A 889 26.37 -1.46 -30.35
CA ASP A 889 27.74 -1.83 -29.98
C ASP A 889 27.82 -2.94 -28.93
N ASN A 890 26.72 -3.24 -28.22
CA ASN A 890 26.68 -4.29 -27.21
C ASN A 890 26.53 -5.70 -27.85
N GLN A 891 27.59 -6.13 -28.52
CA GLN A 891 27.68 -7.43 -29.20
C GLN A 891 27.53 -8.61 -28.23
N GLY A 892 27.95 -8.44 -26.96
CA GLY A 892 27.82 -9.47 -25.92
C GLY A 892 26.36 -9.82 -25.65
N MET A 893 25.51 -8.81 -25.41
CA MET A 893 24.09 -9.01 -25.15
C MET A 893 23.35 -9.51 -26.40
N GLN A 894 23.70 -9.03 -27.59
CA GLN A 894 23.12 -9.53 -28.85
C GLN A 894 23.37 -11.04 -29.04
N ARG A 895 24.58 -11.53 -28.77
CA ARG A 895 24.90 -12.98 -28.82
C ARG A 895 24.12 -13.79 -27.79
N VAL A 896 23.92 -13.26 -26.57
CA VAL A 896 23.13 -13.93 -25.54
C VAL A 896 21.66 -14.05 -25.97
N CYS A 897 21.09 -13.00 -26.57
CA CYS A 897 19.73 -12.99 -27.11
C CYS A 897 19.56 -14.01 -28.25
N GLN A 898 20.46 -13.97 -29.25
CA GLN A 898 20.43 -14.90 -30.38
C GLN A 898 20.52 -16.36 -29.93
N LYS A 899 21.38 -16.66 -28.94
CA LYS A 899 21.53 -18.02 -28.38
C LYS A 899 20.25 -18.55 -27.72
N LEU A 900 19.38 -17.65 -27.23
CA LEU A 900 18.11 -17.99 -26.59
C LEU A 900 16.90 -17.82 -27.53
N GLY A 901 17.13 -17.56 -28.82
CA GLY A 901 16.08 -17.55 -29.85
C GLY A 901 15.39 -16.21 -30.05
N PHE A 902 15.92 -15.11 -29.51
CA PHE A 902 15.37 -13.77 -29.78
C PHE A 902 15.62 -13.35 -31.22
N ARG A 903 14.60 -12.75 -31.84
CA ARG A 903 14.73 -12.01 -33.10
C ARG A 903 15.29 -10.64 -32.81
N ILE A 904 16.37 -10.25 -33.50
CA ILE A 904 16.99 -8.93 -33.36
C ILE A 904 16.73 -8.10 -34.61
N THR A 905 16.19 -6.89 -34.43
CA THR A 905 15.89 -5.92 -35.50
C THR A 905 16.44 -4.55 -35.15
N ARG A 906 16.82 -3.73 -36.14
CA ARG A 906 17.17 -2.32 -35.90
C ARG A 906 15.92 -1.51 -35.60
N THR A 907 16.02 -0.56 -34.65
CA THR A 907 14.94 0.42 -34.42
C THR A 907 15.08 1.59 -35.41
N SER A 908 14.19 2.59 -35.30
CA SER A 908 14.32 3.85 -36.04
C SER A 908 15.57 4.65 -35.65
N ASP A 909 16.13 4.39 -34.46
CA ASP A 909 17.42 4.90 -34.04
C ASP A 909 18.50 3.86 -34.37
N ASN A 910 19.40 4.19 -35.29
CA ASN A 910 20.45 3.28 -35.73
C ASN A 910 21.45 2.88 -34.63
N SER A 911 21.45 3.58 -33.48
CA SER A 911 22.27 3.24 -32.32
C SER A 911 21.67 2.14 -31.44
N VAL A 912 20.41 1.72 -31.69
CA VAL A 912 19.66 0.77 -30.86
C VAL A 912 19.13 -0.40 -31.68
N MET A 913 19.26 -1.60 -31.11
CA MET A 913 18.71 -2.85 -31.60
C MET A 913 17.57 -3.29 -30.68
N LYS A 914 16.47 -3.76 -31.24
CA LYS A 914 15.36 -4.39 -30.52
C LYS A 914 15.51 -5.90 -30.56
N ALA A 915 15.49 -6.56 -29.41
CA ALA A 915 15.39 -8.01 -29.28
C ALA A 915 13.97 -8.38 -28.86
N GLU A 916 13.33 -9.31 -29.56
CA GLU A 916 11.96 -9.76 -29.26
C GLU A 916 11.85 -11.29 -29.31
N MET A 917 11.05 -11.85 -28.41
CA MET A 917 10.68 -13.26 -28.36
C MET A 917 9.20 -13.38 -28.00
N GLU A 918 8.47 -14.22 -28.74
CA GLU A 918 7.08 -14.60 -28.47
C GLU A 918 7.06 -16.02 -27.87
N PHE A 919 6.08 -16.29 -27.02
CA PHE A 919 5.95 -17.56 -26.29
C PHE A 919 5.08 -18.60 -26.98
#